data_AF-A0A6L3V9C7-F1
#
_entry.id   AF-A0A6L3V9C7-F1
#
_cell.length_a   1.000
_cell.length_b   1.000
_cell.length_c   1.000
_cell.angle_alpha   90.00
_cell.angle_beta   90.00
_cell.angle_gamma   90.00
#
_symmetry.space_group_name_H-M   'P 1'
#
loop_
_entity.id
_entity.type
_entity.pdbx_description
1 polymer ?
#
loop_
_entity_poly.entity_id
_entity_poly.type
_entity_poly.pdbx_seq_one_letter_code
_entity_poly.pdbx_strand_id
1 'polypeptide(L)'
;MNKILNFNYSLYIGILFVSIILFLCFFGPMMAPHTTLETLETQYRDGKVLSPPIQPFINEEYPLGTDKWGYDLMSMVLNGIRYTVFIGLAITCIKMLFGTIIGLYAGTLKRVPSFIVAFENAWSYVPLFLILYFFMRPISFNSHLETSTLVTYFILIASAISIPSIVSSVRLKSSELYKSVYIEAASILGARRNRLIWKHIFPQMKESLLVMFLMEIVYVITMMGQLSLMNIFIGGTIVRFDPVIFLSVTKELSGLVGQARGNIYGNTHILMIPLIVLLFTTISFSLLANGLKNRFQANYSRTPWIKTGQEQRIKPKRKQLNHTNKGFIPKGEKLAFLILLVAFAGAGTYVFVTKDADVGVKNFNKAAYNIHLEMDPNGVFKTEANIQIKNKSKEDWDELVFYFIPNVFEKGHSFHSVKGHSQVDMKEVIVNGEKVEYSLEKDTLKMILPKKMKGNKKQQVKIVYEFTIPEEGNRLSKEKDNYYLAGWYPMLATYQKGKWNKEEYNEGMETYHTDFSNFKISYKIPKGYSIVSTADKDPEINKTEGKLKIKRVRDFFIAVMKDMDLYETTAKDGVQIRLFTKSDHHKSIEETLDLAQDALSFFQENIGKYPHRQLDIILDNGPFMEYSGVVTINPYYPDTYFYRNAIVHEIAHQYFYGVVANDQYNEAWVDEGITEFATSMYFYAGKNQSKGQAFSIPNRRMERIATSDPPIGRQYSNVPLNKVKNTGFVYGQPALELLKMVEDKYRLKGDDVKDVSLQFLSSYYDHFQYKEVDTQQFIRFTRNYFAVPTGYFNKWLDTSH
;
A
#
# COMPACT_ATOMS: atom_id res chain seq x y z
N MET A 1 40.56 19.93 23.49
CA MET A 1 41.13 20.00 22.12
C MET A 1 42.29 19.02 22.04
N ASN A 2 42.18 17.94 21.27
CA ASN A 2 43.38 17.22 20.85
C ASN A 2 44.17 18.18 19.95
N LYS A 3 45.33 18.64 20.43
CA LYS A 3 46.18 19.65 19.78
C LYS A 3 46.73 19.23 18.41
N ILE A 4 46.37 18.04 17.91
CA ILE A 4 46.96 17.44 16.72
C ILE A 4 46.04 17.59 15.48
N LEU A 5 44.73 17.82 15.63
CA LEU A 5 43.80 17.97 14.49
C LEU A 5 42.79 19.12 14.74
N ASN A 6 42.74 20.11 13.84
CA ASN A 6 41.81 21.26 13.84
C ASN A 6 40.32 20.88 13.59
N PHE A 7 39.94 19.61 13.82
CA PHE A 7 38.66 19.04 13.39
C PHE A 7 37.80 18.60 14.57
N ASN A 8 36.54 19.05 14.62
CA ASN A 8 35.59 18.73 15.68
C ASN A 8 34.86 17.41 15.37
N TYR A 9 35.54 16.28 15.58
CA TYR A 9 35.02 14.94 15.26
C TYR A 9 33.64 14.67 15.89
N SER A 10 33.42 15.07 17.14
CA SER A 10 32.13 14.90 17.82
C SER A 10 30.97 15.56 17.08
N LEU A 11 31.21 16.75 16.49
CA LEU A 11 30.19 17.46 15.72
C LEU A 11 29.86 16.74 14.42
N TYR A 12 30.85 16.35 13.63
CA TYR A 12 30.61 15.72 12.32
C TYR A 12 30.02 14.32 12.46
N ILE A 13 30.54 13.51 13.38
CA ILE A 13 30.00 12.17 13.68
C ILE A 13 28.58 12.30 14.25
N GLY A 14 28.35 13.24 15.18
CA GLY A 14 27.03 13.50 15.73
C GLY A 14 26.02 13.94 14.67
N ILE A 15 26.39 14.83 13.76
CA ILE A 15 25.54 15.23 12.62
C ILE A 15 25.19 14.02 11.76
N LEU A 16 26.19 13.22 11.37
CA LEU A 16 25.97 12.05 10.52
C LEU A 16 25.01 11.05 11.18
N PHE A 17 25.26 10.67 12.43
CA PHE A 17 24.44 9.67 13.10
C PHE A 17 23.02 10.17 13.40
N VAL A 18 22.85 11.42 13.83
CA VAL A 18 21.52 12.01 14.02
C VAL A 18 20.77 12.05 12.70
N SER A 19 21.43 12.36 11.58
CA SER A 19 20.79 12.30 10.26
C SER A 19 20.37 10.89 9.86
N ILE A 20 21.16 9.86 10.14
CA ILE A 20 20.78 8.45 9.92
C ILE A 20 19.56 8.10 10.77
N ILE A 21 19.55 8.48 12.04
CA ILE A 21 18.42 8.24 12.96
C ILE A 21 17.16 8.91 12.43
N LEU A 22 17.23 10.19 12.07
CA LEU A 22 16.10 10.91 11.50
C LEU A 22 15.61 10.26 10.20
N PHE A 23 16.52 9.78 9.35
CA PHE A 23 16.15 9.03 8.14
C PHE A 23 15.35 7.78 8.47
N LEU A 24 15.83 6.98 9.42
CA LEU A 24 15.13 5.78 9.89
C LEU A 24 13.80 6.11 10.59
N CYS A 25 13.66 7.26 11.26
CA CYS A 25 12.38 7.68 11.84
C CYS A 25 11.30 7.91 10.77
N PHE A 26 11.67 8.53 9.65
CA PHE A 26 10.71 8.82 8.56
C PHE A 26 10.49 7.62 7.64
N PHE A 27 11.55 6.94 7.23
CA PHE A 27 11.51 5.90 6.20
C PHE A 27 11.62 4.47 6.76
N GLY A 28 12.04 4.29 8.00
CA GLY A 28 12.19 2.97 8.64
C GLY A 28 10.93 2.10 8.58
N PRO A 29 9.74 2.62 8.94
CA PRO A 29 8.49 1.86 8.81
C PRO A 29 8.18 1.39 7.38
N MET A 30 8.70 2.09 6.35
CA MET A 30 8.55 1.69 4.95
C MET A 30 9.59 0.66 4.52
N MET A 31 10.73 0.61 5.18
CA MET A 31 11.83 -0.33 4.93
C MET A 31 11.72 -1.62 5.75
N ALA A 32 10.78 -1.69 6.70
CA ALA A 32 10.54 -2.86 7.51
C ALA A 32 10.13 -4.06 6.63
N PRO A 33 10.80 -5.23 6.74
CA PRO A 33 10.43 -6.42 5.95
C PRO A 33 9.01 -6.90 6.25
N HIS A 34 8.60 -6.77 7.51
CA HIS A 34 7.34 -7.26 8.05
C HIS A 34 6.57 -6.13 8.73
N THR A 35 5.27 -6.33 8.90
CA THR A 35 4.50 -5.44 9.77
C THR A 35 4.78 -5.74 11.24
N THR A 36 4.45 -4.81 12.13
CA THR A 36 4.61 -5.01 13.58
C THR A 36 3.61 -6.01 14.18
N LEU A 37 2.71 -6.55 13.35
CA LEU A 37 1.68 -7.52 13.73
C LEU A 37 1.97 -8.91 13.16
N GLU A 38 2.78 -9.00 12.10
CA GLU A 38 3.19 -10.28 11.53
C GLU A 38 4.11 -11.04 12.48
N THR A 39 3.76 -12.30 12.71
CA THR A 39 4.58 -13.26 13.45
C THR A 39 4.98 -14.40 12.52
N LEU A 40 6.24 -14.81 12.62
CA LEU A 40 6.71 -16.09 12.12
C LEU A 40 6.02 -17.22 12.87
N GLU A 41 5.33 -18.09 12.15
CA GLU A 41 4.82 -19.34 12.69
C GLU A 41 5.84 -20.47 12.46
N THR A 42 5.74 -21.54 13.25
CA THR A 42 6.57 -22.73 13.02
C THR A 42 6.16 -23.37 11.69
N GLN A 43 7.09 -23.40 10.74
CA GLN A 43 6.86 -23.96 9.41
C GLN A 43 7.87 -25.07 9.11
N TYR A 44 7.42 -26.07 8.36
CA TYR A 44 8.27 -27.11 7.79
C TYR A 44 8.55 -26.75 6.33
N ARG A 45 9.79 -26.36 6.03
CA ARG A 45 10.22 -26.00 4.68
C ARG A 45 11.46 -26.79 4.31
N ASP A 46 11.40 -27.54 3.21
CA ASP A 46 12.53 -28.34 2.70
C ASP A 46 13.18 -29.27 3.73
N GLY A 47 12.36 -29.90 4.59
CA GLY A 47 12.84 -30.80 5.65
C GLY A 47 13.49 -30.09 6.86
N LYS A 48 13.47 -28.75 6.91
CA LYS A 48 13.93 -27.95 8.06
C LYS A 48 12.75 -27.31 8.77
N VAL A 49 12.83 -27.26 10.09
CA VAL A 49 11.86 -26.55 10.94
C VAL A 49 12.34 -25.13 11.12
N LEU A 50 11.59 -24.16 10.59
CA LEU A 50 11.79 -22.75 10.87
C LEU A 50 10.87 -22.38 12.03
N SER A 51 11.41 -22.14 13.22
CA SER A 51 10.64 -21.77 14.39
C SER A 51 11.23 -20.56 15.13
N PRO A 52 10.39 -19.70 15.72
CA PRO A 52 10.87 -18.65 16.61
C PRO A 52 11.47 -19.22 17.91
N PRO A 53 12.43 -18.52 18.53
CA PRO A 53 13.13 -17.33 18.03
C PRO A 53 14.27 -17.70 17.07
N ILE A 54 14.33 -17.02 15.92
CA ILE A 54 15.46 -17.11 14.99
C ILE A 54 16.57 -16.16 15.47
N GLN A 55 17.82 -16.62 15.45
CA GLN A 55 18.97 -15.74 15.73
C GLN A 55 19.27 -14.80 14.54
N PRO A 56 19.91 -13.65 14.77
CA PRO A 56 20.25 -12.71 13.71
C PRO A 56 21.13 -13.36 12.62
N PHE A 57 20.95 -12.92 11.38
CA PHE A 57 21.76 -13.32 10.21
C PHE A 57 21.66 -14.80 9.80
N ILE A 58 20.71 -15.57 10.34
CA ILE A 58 20.45 -16.97 9.91
C ILE A 58 19.53 -17.02 8.70
N ASN A 59 18.50 -16.17 8.66
CA ASN A 59 17.47 -16.17 7.62
C ASN A 59 17.40 -14.79 6.97
N GLU A 60 17.40 -14.73 5.64
CA GLU A 60 17.33 -13.49 4.86
C GLU A 60 16.00 -12.72 5.06
N GLU A 61 14.91 -13.45 5.34
CA GLU A 61 13.58 -12.88 5.62
C GLU A 61 13.54 -12.17 6.98
N TYR A 62 14.33 -12.65 7.95
CA TYR A 62 14.44 -12.08 9.30
C TYR A 62 15.89 -11.67 9.62
N PRO A 63 16.41 -10.58 9.04
CA PRO A 63 17.85 -10.25 9.09
C PRO A 63 18.39 -10.07 10.52
N LEU A 64 17.60 -9.46 11.40
CA LEU A 64 17.95 -9.28 12.82
C LEU A 64 17.35 -10.36 13.72
N GLY A 65 16.79 -11.42 13.13
CA GLY A 65 16.12 -12.50 13.86
C GLY A 65 14.73 -12.13 14.37
N THR A 66 14.12 -13.06 15.09
CA THR A 66 12.77 -12.89 15.66
C THR A 66 12.79 -12.95 17.18
N ASP A 67 11.76 -12.38 17.80
CA ASP A 67 11.47 -12.62 19.20
C ASP A 67 10.91 -14.04 19.43
N LYS A 68 10.69 -14.40 20.70
CA LYS A 68 10.17 -15.72 21.08
C LYS A 68 8.76 -16.03 20.55
N TRP A 69 8.06 -15.01 20.05
CA TRP A 69 6.70 -15.11 19.51
C TRP A 69 6.68 -14.97 17.98
N GLY A 70 7.84 -14.86 17.34
CA GLY A 70 7.97 -14.76 15.89
C GLY A 70 7.92 -13.34 15.34
N TYR A 71 7.85 -12.29 16.16
CA TYR A 71 7.90 -10.92 15.64
C TYR A 71 9.31 -10.59 15.12
N ASP A 72 9.39 -9.99 13.94
CA ASP A 72 10.66 -9.57 13.35
C ASP A 72 11.28 -8.38 14.11
N LEU A 73 12.48 -8.59 14.65
CA LEU A 73 13.16 -7.58 15.46
C LEU A 73 13.56 -6.35 14.63
N MET A 74 13.89 -6.52 13.33
CA MET A 74 14.24 -5.39 12.48
C MET A 74 13.04 -4.47 12.26
N SER A 75 11.89 -5.05 11.92
CA SER A 75 10.63 -4.33 11.74
C SER A 75 10.19 -3.63 13.01
N MET A 76 10.30 -4.27 14.18
CA MET A 76 9.99 -3.64 15.47
C MET A 76 10.88 -2.44 15.76
N VAL A 77 12.19 -2.54 15.53
CA VAL A 77 13.15 -1.44 15.77
C VAL A 77 12.94 -0.27 14.82
N LEU A 78 12.74 -0.55 13.52
CA LEU A 78 12.50 0.47 12.50
C LEU A 78 11.19 1.24 12.73
N ASN A 79 10.16 0.57 13.27
CA ASN A 79 8.95 1.25 13.72
C ASN A 79 9.15 1.97 15.05
N GLY A 80 9.89 1.37 15.99
CA GLY A 80 10.12 1.89 17.33
C GLY A 80 10.93 3.19 17.39
N ILE A 81 11.94 3.34 16.53
CA ILE A 81 12.80 4.53 16.50
C ILE A 81 12.01 5.82 16.24
N ARG A 82 10.94 5.75 15.44
CA ARG A 82 10.06 6.89 15.16
C ARG A 82 9.42 7.42 16.44
N TYR A 83 8.90 6.52 17.29
CA TYR A 83 8.20 6.89 18.52
C TYR A 83 9.18 7.45 19.54
N THR A 84 10.32 6.79 19.74
CA THR A 84 11.35 7.25 20.69
C THR A 84 11.84 8.66 20.36
N VAL A 85 12.16 8.94 19.10
CA VAL A 85 12.71 10.24 18.70
C VAL A 85 11.63 11.31 18.62
N PHE A 86 10.47 11.02 18.00
CA PHE A 86 9.39 12.01 17.85
C PHE A 86 8.83 12.46 19.20
N ILE A 87 8.59 11.52 20.11
CA ILE A 87 8.07 11.85 21.45
C ILE A 87 9.14 12.58 22.26
N GLY A 88 10.41 12.16 22.15
CA GLY A 88 11.54 12.87 22.75
C GLY A 88 11.65 14.33 22.29
N LEU A 89 11.49 14.57 20.98
CA LEU A 89 11.45 15.89 20.38
C LEU A 89 10.22 16.69 20.82
N ALA A 90 9.03 16.11 20.78
CA ALA A 90 7.78 16.80 21.15
C ALA A 90 7.81 17.28 22.60
N ILE A 91 8.21 16.41 23.54
CA ILE A 91 8.35 16.76 24.96
C ILE A 91 9.38 17.88 25.12
N THR A 92 10.52 17.77 24.43
CA THR A 92 11.60 18.76 24.51
C THR A 92 11.17 20.11 23.97
N CYS A 93 10.50 20.16 22.83
CA CYS A 93 9.96 21.38 22.24
C CYS A 93 9.00 22.10 23.20
N ILE A 94 8.03 21.38 23.78
CA ILE A 94 7.04 21.96 24.69
C ILE A 94 7.74 22.50 25.94
N LYS A 95 8.54 21.68 26.63
CA LYS A 95 9.18 22.12 27.89
C LYS A 95 10.21 23.24 27.66
N MET A 96 10.93 23.22 26.55
CA MET A 96 11.88 24.29 26.20
C MET A 96 11.17 25.59 25.85
N LEU A 97 10.04 25.54 25.14
CA LEU A 97 9.25 26.73 24.80
C LEU A 97 8.77 27.44 26.07
N PHE A 98 8.03 26.74 26.93
CA PHE A 98 7.48 27.33 28.15
C PHE A 98 8.57 27.62 29.19
N GLY A 99 9.50 26.69 29.39
CA GLY A 99 10.59 26.84 30.35
C GLY A 99 11.54 27.99 30.01
N THR A 100 11.84 28.20 28.73
CA THR A 100 12.69 29.32 28.29
C THR A 100 11.98 30.66 28.50
N ILE A 101 10.71 30.78 28.12
CA ILE A 101 9.94 32.02 28.31
C ILE A 101 9.89 32.36 29.80
N ILE A 102 9.42 31.43 30.64
CA ILE A 102 9.28 31.66 32.08
C ILE A 102 10.66 31.95 32.71
N GLY A 103 11.70 31.19 32.36
CA GLY A 103 13.05 31.35 32.89
C GLY A 103 13.68 32.69 32.52
N LEU A 104 13.51 33.17 31.28
CA LEU A 104 13.98 34.50 30.85
C LEU A 104 13.36 35.61 31.69
N TYR A 105 12.03 35.57 31.87
CA TYR A 105 11.34 36.56 32.68
C TYR A 105 11.76 36.45 34.15
N ALA A 106 11.77 35.25 34.74
CA ALA A 106 12.18 35.06 36.13
C ALA A 106 13.63 35.52 36.39
N GLY A 107 14.53 35.36 35.42
CA GLY A 107 15.94 35.73 35.53
C GLY A 107 16.20 37.24 35.58
N THR A 108 15.29 38.06 35.06
CA THR A 108 15.42 39.54 35.11
C THR A 108 14.73 40.15 36.33
N LEU A 109 14.23 39.35 37.27
CA LEU A 109 13.65 39.86 38.51
C LEU A 109 14.78 40.32 39.45
N LYS A 110 14.64 41.51 40.05
CA LYS A 110 15.60 42.02 41.05
C LYS A 110 15.75 41.04 42.24
N ARG A 111 14.65 40.41 42.63
CA ARG A 111 14.60 39.37 43.67
C ARG A 111 13.58 38.33 43.27
N VAL A 112 14.02 37.09 43.12
CA VAL A 112 13.11 35.94 42.92
C VAL A 112 12.54 35.56 44.29
N PRO A 113 11.22 35.32 44.42
CA PRO A 113 10.63 34.85 45.67
C PRO A 113 11.32 33.58 46.20
N SER A 114 11.66 33.56 47.49
CA SER A 114 12.40 32.45 48.11
C SER A 114 11.68 31.10 47.96
N PHE A 115 10.35 31.09 47.94
CA PHE A 115 9.56 29.86 47.76
C PHE A 115 9.75 29.24 46.37
N ILE A 116 9.94 30.05 45.32
CA ILE A 116 10.18 29.55 43.95
C ILE A 116 11.55 28.87 43.90
N VAL A 117 12.57 29.49 44.50
CA VAL A 117 13.92 28.90 44.57
C VAL A 117 13.91 27.62 45.40
N ALA A 118 13.19 27.59 46.53
CA ALA A 118 13.03 26.38 47.34
C ALA A 118 12.32 25.26 46.57
N PHE A 119 11.26 25.58 45.82
CA PHE A 119 10.54 24.64 44.97
C PHE A 119 11.43 24.09 43.84
N GLU A 120 12.14 24.96 43.10
CA GLU A 120 13.08 24.55 42.04
C GLU A 120 14.17 23.62 42.56
N ASN A 121 14.74 23.94 43.73
CA ASN A 121 15.75 23.10 44.37
C ASN A 121 15.17 21.75 44.78
N ALA A 122 14.01 21.72 45.44
CA ALA A 122 13.34 20.49 45.83
C ALA A 122 13.00 19.61 44.61
N TRP A 123 12.49 20.22 43.54
CA TRP A 123 12.13 19.53 42.30
C TRP A 123 13.33 18.89 41.59
N SER A 124 14.51 19.51 41.72
CA SER A 124 15.75 19.01 41.11
C SER A 124 16.31 17.75 41.80
N TYR A 125 15.93 17.50 43.06
CA TYR A 125 16.36 16.29 43.79
C TYR A 125 15.51 15.06 43.49
N VAL A 126 14.26 15.24 43.07
CA VAL A 126 13.34 14.13 42.80
C VAL A 126 13.59 13.59 41.39
N PRO A 127 13.85 12.28 41.22
CA PRO A 127 13.92 11.69 39.89
C PRO A 127 12.57 11.83 39.15
N LEU A 128 12.55 12.60 38.06
CA LEU A 128 11.29 12.93 37.35
C LEU A 128 10.53 11.70 36.83
N PHE A 129 11.23 10.61 36.51
CA PHE A 129 10.60 9.37 36.08
C PHE A 129 9.69 8.76 37.16
N LEU A 130 9.98 8.97 38.45
CA LEU A 130 9.15 8.47 39.56
C LEU A 130 7.82 9.22 39.63
N ILE A 131 7.86 10.55 39.48
CA ILE A 131 6.65 11.36 39.43
C ILE A 131 5.81 10.92 38.23
N LEU A 132 6.44 10.82 37.06
CA LEU A 132 5.74 10.40 35.85
C LEU A 132 5.17 8.98 35.96
N TYR A 133 5.86 8.05 36.63
CA TYR A 133 5.33 6.71 36.92
C TYR A 133 3.99 6.77 37.65
N PHE A 134 3.85 7.58 38.71
CA PHE A 134 2.60 7.69 39.46
C PHE A 134 1.44 8.26 38.64
N PHE A 135 1.72 9.20 37.72
CA PHE A 135 0.69 9.73 36.81
C PHE A 135 0.31 8.74 35.70
N MET A 136 1.28 8.00 35.17
CA MET A 136 1.04 7.09 34.04
C MET A 136 0.47 5.74 34.46
N ARG A 137 0.84 5.22 35.64
CA ARG A 137 0.39 3.91 36.14
C ARG A 137 -1.13 3.68 36.07
N PRO A 138 -2.02 4.58 36.53
CA PRO A 138 -3.46 4.32 36.52
C PRO A 138 -4.08 4.21 35.12
N ILE A 139 -3.43 4.76 34.09
CA ILE A 139 -3.98 4.84 32.72
C ILE A 139 -3.25 3.94 31.72
N SER A 140 -2.06 3.42 32.07
CA SER A 140 -1.16 2.74 31.12
C SER A 140 -1.44 1.25 30.96
N PHE A 141 -1.89 0.54 32.01
CA PHE A 141 -2.03 -0.93 31.97
C PHE A 141 -3.40 -1.34 31.42
N ASN A 142 -3.42 -2.16 30.36
CA ASN A 142 -4.63 -2.70 29.71
C ASN A 142 -5.72 -1.63 29.51
N SER A 143 -5.31 -0.44 29.06
CA SER A 143 -6.19 0.71 28.89
C SER A 143 -7.22 0.48 27.77
N HIS A 144 -8.44 0.96 27.96
CA HIS A 144 -9.46 1.05 26.90
C HIS A 144 -9.28 2.27 26.01
N LEU A 145 -8.36 3.18 26.36
CA LEU A 145 -8.07 4.36 25.57
C LEU A 145 -7.26 3.99 24.33
N GLU A 146 -7.50 4.70 23.23
CA GLU A 146 -6.69 4.59 22.03
C GLU A 146 -5.22 4.90 22.30
N THR A 147 -4.32 4.22 21.59
CA THR A 147 -2.87 4.40 21.68
C THR A 147 -2.45 5.85 21.41
N SER A 148 -3.09 6.52 20.45
CA SER A 148 -2.89 7.93 20.09
C SER A 148 -3.12 8.87 21.29
N THR A 149 -4.20 8.63 22.02
CA THR A 149 -4.61 9.38 23.22
C THR A 149 -3.59 9.17 24.34
N LEU A 150 -3.17 7.93 24.59
CA LEU A 150 -2.17 7.62 25.61
C LEU A 150 -0.81 8.25 25.32
N VAL A 151 -0.37 8.25 24.05
CA VAL A 151 0.85 8.95 23.62
C VAL A 151 0.72 10.45 23.88
N THR A 152 -0.44 11.04 23.60
CA THR A 152 -0.71 12.47 23.83
C THR A 152 -0.65 12.81 25.31
N TYR A 153 -1.29 12.03 26.17
CA TYR A 153 -1.22 12.20 27.63
C TYR A 153 0.21 12.09 28.14
N PHE A 154 0.97 11.09 27.66
CA PHE A 154 2.38 10.97 28.01
C PHE A 154 3.17 12.24 27.66
N ILE A 155 3.01 12.77 26.44
CA ILE A 155 3.70 13.99 26.00
C ILE A 155 3.34 15.18 26.90
N LEU A 156 2.05 15.40 27.16
CA LEU A 156 1.59 16.55 27.94
C LEU A 156 2.07 16.48 29.40
N ILE A 157 1.89 15.34 30.06
CA ILE A 157 2.26 15.14 31.47
C ILE A 157 3.78 15.21 31.64
N ALA A 158 4.54 14.50 30.79
CA ALA A 158 6.00 14.51 30.85
C ALA A 158 6.57 15.92 30.60
N SER A 159 5.97 16.68 29.67
CA SER A 159 6.37 18.06 29.41
C SER A 159 6.10 18.94 30.62
N ALA A 160 4.88 18.92 31.18
CA ALA A 160 4.47 19.75 32.30
C ALA A 160 5.37 19.54 33.54
N ILE A 161 5.64 18.28 33.90
CA ILE A 161 6.50 17.89 35.02
C ILE A 161 7.96 18.35 34.82
N SER A 162 8.41 18.45 33.56
CA SER A 162 9.81 18.80 33.24
C SER A 162 10.07 20.31 33.12
N ILE A 163 9.03 21.15 32.99
CA ILE A 163 9.19 22.62 32.83
C ILE A 163 10.02 23.27 33.94
N PRO A 164 9.80 22.98 35.25
CA PRO A 164 10.52 23.67 36.33
C PRO A 164 12.06 23.54 36.25
N SER A 165 12.57 22.38 35.80
CA SER A 165 14.02 22.16 35.63
C SER A 165 14.62 23.10 34.57
N ILE A 166 13.90 23.29 33.46
CA ILE A 166 14.30 24.21 32.39
C ILE A 166 14.18 25.67 32.86
N VAL A 167 13.11 26.01 33.59
CA VAL A 167 12.94 27.34 34.17
C VAL A 167 14.14 27.70 35.03
N SER A 168 14.53 26.81 35.95
CA SER A 168 15.70 27.00 36.83
C SER A 168 16.97 27.23 36.02
N SER A 169 17.26 26.34 35.05
CA SER A 169 18.46 26.42 34.21
C SER A 169 18.54 27.70 33.38
N VAL A 170 17.44 28.10 32.74
CA VAL A 170 17.36 29.32 31.94
C VAL A 170 17.38 30.55 32.84
N ARG A 171 16.72 30.53 34.00
CA ARG A 171 16.68 31.63 34.97
C ARG A 171 18.06 31.95 35.52
N LEU A 172 18.82 30.95 35.95
CA LEU A 172 20.19 31.13 36.46
C LEU A 172 21.08 31.79 35.42
N LYS A 173 21.02 31.31 34.18
CA LYS A 173 21.80 31.87 33.08
C LYS A 173 21.35 33.27 32.64
N SER A 174 20.04 33.50 32.65
CA SER A 174 19.45 34.81 32.33
C SER A 174 19.79 35.85 33.40
N SER A 175 19.79 35.46 34.68
CA SER A 175 20.18 36.33 35.79
C SER A 175 21.65 36.71 35.72
N GLU A 176 22.52 35.78 35.34
CA GLU A 176 23.94 36.07 35.11
C GLU A 176 24.14 37.06 33.96
N LEU A 177 23.45 36.87 32.84
CA LEU A 177 23.50 37.82 31.72
C LEU A 177 22.89 39.18 32.08
N TYR A 178 21.85 39.21 32.92
CA TYR A 178 21.20 40.44 33.36
C TYR A 178 22.14 41.35 34.17
N LYS A 179 23.15 40.78 34.86
CA LYS A 179 24.19 41.52 35.61
C LYS A 179 25.32 42.07 34.74
N SER A 180 25.31 41.83 33.44
CA SER A 180 26.40 42.28 32.55
C SER A 180 26.34 43.77 32.24
N VAL A 181 27.52 44.39 32.10
CA VAL A 181 27.68 45.85 31.89
C VAL A 181 26.91 46.38 30.68
N TYR A 182 26.79 45.59 29.60
CA TYR A 182 26.06 46.02 28.39
C TYR A 182 24.53 46.03 28.60
N ILE A 183 23.99 45.17 29.48
CA ILE A 183 22.57 45.20 29.87
C ILE A 183 22.31 46.40 30.78
N GLU A 184 23.21 46.68 31.72
CA GLU A 184 23.14 47.86 32.59
C GLU A 184 23.14 49.16 31.77
N ALA A 185 24.06 49.30 30.82
CA ALA A 185 24.10 50.44 29.90
C ALA A 185 22.81 50.58 29.08
N ALA A 186 22.29 49.47 28.55
CA ALA A 186 21.02 49.47 27.81
C ALA A 186 19.83 49.89 28.69
N SER A 187 19.82 49.47 29.96
CA SER A 187 18.80 49.86 30.95
C SER A 187 18.85 51.35 31.25
N ILE A 188 20.05 51.93 31.45
CA ILE A 188 20.25 53.38 31.67
C ILE A 188 19.78 54.19 30.46
N LEU A 189 19.97 53.67 29.24
CA LEU A 189 19.47 54.26 27.99
C LEU A 189 17.94 54.08 27.78
N GLY A 190 17.20 53.60 28.78
CA GLY A 190 15.74 53.52 28.76
C GLY A 190 15.16 52.23 28.13
N ALA A 191 15.95 51.16 27.96
CA ALA A 191 15.42 49.91 27.44
C ALA A 191 14.45 49.22 28.43
N ARG A 192 13.19 49.05 28.03
CA ARG A 192 12.18 48.31 28.81
C ARG A 192 12.52 46.81 28.91
N ARG A 193 12.02 46.14 29.96
CA ARG A 193 12.28 44.71 30.26
C ARG A 193 12.11 43.77 29.06
N ASN A 194 11.02 43.89 28.30
CA ASN A 194 10.78 43.03 27.12
C ASN A 194 11.85 43.25 26.03
N ARG A 195 12.33 44.49 25.86
CA ARG A 195 13.41 44.81 24.92
C ARG A 195 14.74 44.22 25.39
N LEU A 196 15.04 44.31 26.69
CA LEU A 196 16.22 43.66 27.28
C LEU A 196 16.20 42.14 27.03
N ILE A 197 15.06 41.49 27.32
CA ILE A 197 14.92 40.04 27.15
C ILE A 197 15.10 39.62 25.69
N TRP A 198 14.27 40.13 24.77
CA TRP A 198 14.21 39.59 23.41
C TRP A 198 15.30 40.12 22.47
N LYS A 199 15.83 41.33 22.73
CA LYS A 199 16.85 41.96 21.88
C LYS A 199 18.28 41.76 22.39
N HIS A 200 18.46 41.50 23.68
CA HIS A 200 19.79 41.39 24.28
C HIS A 200 20.05 40.02 24.92
N ILE A 201 19.18 39.54 25.82
CA ILE A 201 19.43 38.28 26.58
C ILE A 201 19.19 37.03 25.73
N PHE A 202 18.00 36.88 25.14
CA PHE A 202 17.64 35.69 24.37
C PHE A 202 18.58 35.43 23.17
N PRO A 203 18.94 36.44 22.35
CA PRO A 203 19.88 36.23 21.25
C PRO A 203 21.26 35.75 21.70
N GLN A 204 21.70 36.16 22.90
CA GLN A 204 22.97 35.73 23.50
C GLN A 204 22.90 34.28 23.99
N MET A 205 21.70 33.81 24.38
CA MET A 205 21.49 32.46 24.89
C MET A 205 21.23 31.41 23.83
N LYS A 206 20.92 31.80 22.58
CA LYS A 206 20.52 30.87 21.49
C LYS A 206 21.41 29.64 21.34
N GLU A 207 22.74 29.82 21.48
CA GLU A 207 23.72 28.74 21.34
C GLU A 207 23.62 27.76 22.50
N SER A 208 23.48 28.29 23.71
CA SER A 208 23.28 27.45 24.89
C SER A 208 21.91 26.80 24.97
N LEU A 209 20.86 27.47 24.48
CA LEU A 209 19.52 26.90 24.37
C LEU A 209 19.50 25.75 23.35
N LEU A 210 20.25 25.86 22.24
CA LEU A 210 20.39 24.78 21.28
C LEU A 210 21.12 23.56 21.87
N VAL A 211 22.22 23.78 22.60
CA VAL A 211 22.93 22.69 23.30
C VAL A 211 22.03 22.07 24.37
N MET A 212 21.33 22.89 25.15
CA MET A 212 20.37 22.44 26.16
C MET A 212 19.26 21.61 25.52
N PHE A 213 18.66 22.08 24.42
CA PHE A 213 17.64 21.34 23.67
C PHE A 213 18.10 19.92 23.31
N LEU A 214 19.31 19.76 22.78
CA LEU A 214 19.83 18.44 22.42
C LEU A 214 20.10 17.55 23.63
N MET A 215 20.62 18.11 24.72
CA MET A 215 20.83 17.36 25.97
C MET A 215 19.50 16.94 26.59
N GLU A 216 18.46 17.76 26.46
CA GLU A 216 17.13 17.44 26.96
C GLU A 216 16.45 16.31 26.17
N ILE A 217 16.73 16.16 24.87
CA ILE A 217 16.31 14.97 24.10
C ILE A 217 16.92 13.71 24.71
N VAL A 218 18.24 13.73 24.97
CA VAL A 218 18.95 12.59 25.60
C VAL A 218 18.37 12.27 26.96
N TYR A 219 18.07 13.29 27.77
CA TYR A 219 17.44 13.13 29.08
C TYR A 219 16.05 12.49 28.96
N VAL A 220 15.21 12.94 28.03
CA VAL A 220 13.87 12.38 27.83
C VAL A 220 13.92 10.92 27.38
N ILE A 221 14.81 10.57 26.45
CA ILE A 221 14.99 9.17 26.01
C ILE A 221 15.47 8.29 27.17
N THR A 222 16.39 8.79 27.99
CA THR A 222 16.87 8.07 29.18
C THR A 222 15.75 7.87 30.20
N MET A 223 14.91 8.89 30.41
CA MET A 223 13.76 8.85 31.30
C MET A 223 12.69 7.85 30.83
N MET A 224 12.43 7.77 29.52
CA MET A 224 11.58 6.72 28.95
C MET A 224 12.15 5.32 29.20
N GLY A 225 13.47 5.16 29.11
CA GLY A 225 14.17 3.92 29.48
C GLY A 225 13.93 3.54 30.94
N GLN A 226 14.03 4.50 31.87
CA GLN A 226 13.77 4.27 33.30
C GLN A 226 12.32 3.85 33.57
N LEU A 227 11.34 4.46 32.90
CA LEU A 227 9.93 4.06 32.99
C LEU A 227 9.67 2.66 32.44
N SER A 228 10.35 2.30 31.36
CA SER A 228 10.25 0.99 30.75
C SER A 228 10.72 -0.14 31.68
N LEU A 229 11.73 0.13 32.52
CA LEU A 229 12.13 -0.79 33.60
C LEU A 229 11.02 -1.01 34.63
N MET A 230 10.12 -0.04 34.79
CA MET A 230 8.95 -0.09 35.67
C MET A 230 7.68 -0.60 34.96
N ASN A 231 7.81 -1.17 33.75
CA ASN A 231 6.72 -1.67 32.90
C ASN A 231 5.72 -0.59 32.44
N ILE A 232 6.11 0.69 32.48
CA ILE A 232 5.33 1.78 31.88
C ILE A 232 5.91 2.05 30.49
N PHE A 233 5.13 1.71 29.47
CA PHE A 233 5.50 1.91 28.07
C PHE A 233 4.69 3.04 27.44
N ILE A 234 5.24 3.63 26.38
CA ILE A 234 4.58 4.72 25.70
C ILE A 234 3.41 4.17 24.86
N GLY A 235 2.24 4.80 24.99
CA GLY A 235 1.02 4.37 24.31
C GLY A 235 0.32 3.16 24.95
N GLY A 236 0.78 2.74 26.14
CA GLY A 236 0.14 1.69 26.94
C GLY A 236 0.97 0.42 27.07
N THR A 237 0.64 -0.34 28.11
CA THR A 237 1.25 -1.62 28.47
C THR A 237 0.19 -2.70 28.38
N ILE A 238 0.39 -3.68 27.49
CA ILE A 238 -0.44 -4.88 27.44
C ILE A 238 0.12 -5.88 28.45
N VAL A 239 -0.72 -6.29 29.40
CA VAL A 239 -0.42 -7.36 30.35
C VAL A 239 -1.13 -8.62 29.90
N ARG A 240 -0.36 -9.67 29.62
CA ARG A 240 -0.89 -11.04 29.54
C ARG A 240 -0.62 -11.73 30.86
N PHE A 241 -1.58 -12.50 31.36
CA PHE A 241 -1.49 -13.12 32.69
C PHE A 241 -1.00 -14.58 32.67
N ASP A 242 -0.87 -15.17 31.48
CA ASP A 242 -0.44 -16.56 31.32
C ASP A 242 0.52 -16.71 30.12
N PRO A 243 1.85 -16.60 30.34
CA PRO A 243 2.53 -16.14 31.56
C PRO A 243 2.41 -14.61 31.75
N VAL A 244 2.72 -14.11 32.95
CA VAL A 244 2.76 -12.66 33.24
C VAL A 244 3.85 -11.97 32.40
N ILE A 245 3.45 -11.28 31.34
CA ILE A 245 4.35 -10.51 30.48
C ILE A 245 3.79 -9.12 30.18
N PHE A 246 4.69 -8.15 30.09
CA PHE A 246 4.39 -6.76 29.78
C PHE A 246 4.91 -6.46 28.37
N LEU A 247 4.02 -6.06 27.48
CA LEU A 247 4.36 -5.73 26.09
C LEU A 247 4.07 -4.26 25.81
N SER A 248 5.01 -3.60 25.14
CA SER A 248 4.76 -2.25 24.61
C SER A 248 3.77 -2.33 23.44
N VAL A 249 2.83 -1.39 23.39
CA VAL A 249 1.91 -1.21 22.26
C VAL A 249 2.63 -0.52 21.10
N THR A 250 3.36 0.57 21.36
CA THR A 250 3.99 1.40 20.31
C THR A 250 5.31 0.82 19.80
N LYS A 251 5.85 -0.20 20.47
CA LYS A 251 7.15 -0.81 20.19
C LYS A 251 8.29 0.22 20.17
N GLU A 252 8.19 1.29 20.94
CA GLU A 252 9.27 2.28 21.07
C GLU A 252 10.54 1.59 21.61
N LEU A 253 11.73 2.11 21.26
CA LEU A 253 13.00 1.44 21.58
C LEU A 253 13.16 1.18 23.08
N SER A 254 12.81 2.13 23.94
CA SER A 254 12.82 1.92 25.39
C SER A 254 11.87 0.82 25.82
N GLY A 255 10.66 0.75 25.26
CA GLY A 255 9.66 -0.28 25.53
C GLY A 255 10.14 -1.67 25.10
N LEU A 256 10.75 -1.78 23.92
CA LEU A 256 11.39 -3.01 23.43
C LEU A 256 12.48 -3.51 24.38
N VAL A 257 13.33 -2.62 24.88
CA VAL A 257 14.36 -2.97 25.87
C VAL A 257 13.72 -3.45 27.18
N GLY A 258 12.71 -2.73 27.69
CA GLY A 258 12.09 -3.07 28.97
C GLY A 258 11.30 -4.37 28.96
N GLN A 259 10.60 -4.68 27.86
CA GLN A 259 9.90 -5.96 27.69
C GLN A 259 10.87 -7.14 27.50
N ALA A 260 12.03 -6.90 26.88
CA ALA A 260 13.02 -7.93 26.58
C ALA A 260 14.04 -8.16 27.70
N ARG A 261 13.98 -7.43 28.83
CA ARG A 261 15.01 -7.50 29.87
C ARG A 261 15.25 -8.91 30.45
N GLY A 262 14.21 -9.76 30.47
CA GLY A 262 14.34 -11.16 30.91
C GLY A 262 15.18 -12.03 29.97
N ASN A 263 15.35 -11.63 28.71
CA ASN A 263 16.17 -12.34 27.72
C ASN A 263 17.67 -12.24 27.97
N ILE A 264 18.10 -11.53 29.02
CA ILE A 264 19.49 -11.59 29.48
C ILE A 264 19.90 -13.02 29.87
N TYR A 265 18.94 -13.85 30.31
CA TYR A 265 19.15 -15.25 30.69
C TYR A 265 18.99 -16.24 29.51
N GLY A 266 18.63 -15.77 28.31
CA GLY A 266 18.42 -16.63 27.13
C GLY A 266 17.83 -15.89 25.94
N ASN A 267 18.25 -16.25 24.71
CA ASN A 267 17.94 -15.51 23.48
C ASN A 267 18.30 -14.03 23.57
N THR A 268 19.57 -13.76 23.90
CA THR A 268 20.08 -12.43 24.25
C THR A 268 19.91 -11.40 23.14
N HIS A 269 19.83 -11.83 21.87
CA HIS A 269 19.63 -10.95 20.72
C HIS A 269 18.33 -10.13 20.83
N ILE A 270 17.27 -10.69 21.43
CA ILE A 270 15.97 -10.04 21.63
C ILE A 270 16.12 -8.77 22.48
N LEU A 271 17.04 -8.77 23.45
CA LEU A 271 17.38 -7.59 24.27
C LEU A 271 18.46 -6.72 23.62
N MET A 272 19.53 -7.35 23.14
CA MET A 272 20.73 -6.64 22.69
C MET A 272 20.47 -5.77 21.47
N ILE A 273 19.67 -6.23 20.51
CA ILE A 273 19.37 -5.46 19.29
C ILE A 273 18.68 -4.11 19.62
N PRO A 274 17.51 -4.08 20.28
CA PRO A 274 16.86 -2.80 20.59
C PRO A 274 17.71 -1.96 21.57
N LEU A 275 18.48 -2.59 22.47
CA LEU A 275 19.37 -1.88 23.38
C LEU A 275 20.52 -1.17 22.66
N ILE A 276 21.18 -1.83 21.70
CA ILE A 276 22.25 -1.23 20.88
C ILE A 276 21.70 -0.02 20.12
N VAL A 277 20.50 -0.12 19.54
CA VAL A 277 19.90 0.98 18.79
C VAL A 277 19.48 2.13 19.70
N LEU A 278 18.95 1.84 20.90
CA LEU A 278 18.65 2.85 21.91
C LEU A 278 19.91 3.59 22.37
N LEU A 279 20.99 2.87 22.67
CA LEU A 279 22.28 3.45 23.05
C LEU A 279 22.91 4.24 21.92
N PHE A 280 22.87 3.73 20.69
CA PHE A 280 23.32 4.45 19.51
C PHE A 280 22.55 5.76 19.36
N THR A 281 21.24 5.75 19.57
CA THR A 281 20.38 6.93 19.50
C THR A 281 20.80 7.99 20.54
N THR A 282 20.95 7.59 21.81
CA THR A 282 21.34 8.54 22.88
C THR A 282 22.76 9.08 22.69
N ILE A 283 23.72 8.24 22.30
CA ILE A 283 25.10 8.63 22.01
C ILE A 283 25.14 9.62 20.85
N SER A 284 24.34 9.42 19.80
CA SER A 284 24.32 10.29 18.62
C SER A 284 23.90 11.72 18.97
N PHE A 285 22.80 11.88 19.71
CA PHE A 285 22.37 13.21 20.18
C PHE A 285 23.35 13.82 21.17
N SER A 286 23.96 13.02 22.05
CA SER A 286 24.99 13.48 23.00
C SER A 286 26.26 13.97 22.30
N LEU A 287 26.74 13.25 21.26
CA LEU A 287 27.87 13.65 20.44
C LEU A 287 27.58 14.96 19.70
N LEU A 288 26.38 15.10 19.14
CA LEU A 288 25.95 16.34 18.48
C LEU A 288 25.93 17.53 19.46
N ALA A 289 25.36 17.33 20.65
CA ALA A 289 25.31 18.36 21.69
C ALA A 289 26.71 18.79 22.14
N ASN A 290 27.60 17.83 22.42
CA ASN A 290 28.99 18.09 22.80
C ASN A 290 29.78 18.74 21.66
N GLY A 291 29.59 18.30 20.43
CA GLY A 291 30.18 18.89 19.23
C GLY A 291 29.80 20.35 19.05
N LEU A 292 28.51 20.68 19.18
CA LEU A 292 28.02 22.06 19.11
C LEU A 292 28.57 22.91 20.26
N LYS A 293 28.57 22.38 21.49
CA LYS A 293 29.16 23.05 22.66
C LYS A 293 30.62 23.41 22.42
N ASN A 294 31.42 22.47 21.94
CA ASN A 294 32.84 22.67 21.64
C ASN A 294 33.04 23.73 20.54
N ARG A 295 32.19 23.72 19.50
CA ARG A 295 32.23 24.72 18.41
C ARG A 295 31.92 26.13 18.93
N PHE A 296 30.88 26.27 19.75
CA PHE A 296 30.52 27.56 20.33
C PHE A 296 31.62 28.09 21.24
N GLN A 297 32.18 27.26 22.13
CA GLN A 297 33.32 27.64 22.98
C GLN A 297 34.58 28.04 22.18
N ALA A 298 34.86 27.37 21.07
CA ALA A 298 35.96 27.73 20.18
C ALA A 298 35.76 29.11 19.51
N ASN A 299 34.52 29.53 19.25
CA ASN A 299 34.24 30.86 18.71
C ASN A 299 34.46 31.95 19.76
N TYR A 300 34.08 31.72 21.02
CA TYR A 300 34.27 32.69 22.11
C TYR A 300 35.73 32.85 22.53
N SER A 301 36.51 31.77 22.53
CA SER A 301 37.97 31.82 22.81
C SER A 301 38.77 32.57 21.75
N ARG A 302 38.22 32.79 20.54
CA ARG A 302 38.81 33.62 19.48
C ARG A 302 38.60 35.13 19.67
N THR A 303 37.89 35.55 20.71
CA THR A 303 37.69 36.96 21.10
C THR A 303 38.24 37.21 22.50
N PRO A 304 39.54 37.50 22.65
CA PRO A 304 40.14 37.77 23.95
C PRO A 304 39.90 39.23 24.33
N TRP A 305 38.97 39.50 25.25
CA TRP A 305 38.90 40.80 25.94
C TRP A 305 39.38 40.71 27.40
N ILE A 306 40.07 39.62 27.75
CA ILE A 306 40.82 39.50 29.00
C ILE A 306 42.26 39.14 28.64
N LYS A 307 43.20 40.03 28.98
CA LYS A 307 44.64 39.86 28.71
C LYS A 307 45.23 38.77 29.62
N THR A 308 45.31 37.55 29.13
CA THR A 308 46.17 36.50 29.73
C THR A 308 47.47 36.39 28.95
N GLY A 309 48.44 37.28 29.22
CA GLY A 309 49.90 37.12 29.07
C GLY A 309 50.55 36.61 27.77
N GLN A 310 49.83 36.13 26.76
CA GLN A 310 50.39 35.63 25.49
C GLN A 310 49.48 36.04 24.34
N GLU A 311 49.88 37.09 23.63
CA GLU A 311 49.21 37.54 22.42
C GLU A 311 49.46 36.56 21.27
N GLN A 312 48.41 35.90 20.77
CA GLN A 312 48.45 35.34 19.43
C GLN A 312 48.32 36.48 18.41
N ARG A 313 49.38 36.73 17.62
CA ARG A 313 49.35 37.66 16.48
C ARG A 313 48.42 37.10 15.39
N ILE A 314 47.14 37.45 15.44
CA ILE A 314 46.22 37.20 14.32
C ILE A 314 46.03 38.50 13.55
N LYS A 315 46.41 38.50 12.26
CA LYS A 315 46.17 39.64 11.35
C LYS A 315 44.65 39.85 11.19
N PRO A 316 44.11 41.05 11.47
CA PRO A 316 42.69 41.32 11.27
C PRO A 316 42.34 41.24 9.78
N LYS A 317 41.38 40.38 9.41
CA LYS A 317 40.81 40.34 8.06
C LYS A 317 39.67 41.36 7.98
N ARG A 318 39.91 42.50 7.34
CA ARG A 318 38.90 43.56 7.11
C ARG A 318 37.75 42.96 6.27
N LYS A 319 36.51 43.01 6.78
CA LYS A 319 35.31 42.61 6.03
C LYS A 319 35.15 43.58 4.86
N GLN A 320 35.42 43.14 3.63
CA GLN A 320 35.15 43.92 2.42
C GLN A 320 33.64 43.92 2.15
N LEU A 321 33.01 45.10 2.20
CA LEU A 321 31.56 45.29 2.07
C LEU A 321 31.04 45.34 0.61
N ASN A 322 31.91 45.22 -0.40
CA ASN A 322 31.56 45.43 -1.81
C ASN A 322 31.66 44.18 -2.72
N HIS A 323 31.63 42.96 -2.18
CA HIS A 323 31.57 41.77 -3.03
C HIS A 323 30.12 41.45 -3.41
N THR A 324 29.79 41.66 -4.69
CA THR A 324 28.60 41.08 -5.32
C THR A 324 28.65 39.56 -5.16
N ASN A 325 27.54 39.01 -4.66
CA ASN A 325 27.40 37.62 -4.21
C ASN A 325 27.47 36.66 -5.42
N LYS A 326 28.67 36.35 -5.91
CA LYS A 326 28.88 35.25 -6.87
C LYS A 326 28.60 33.94 -6.14
N GLY A 327 27.48 33.28 -6.50
CA GLY A 327 27.13 31.89 -6.21
C GLY A 327 27.41 31.41 -4.80
N PHE A 328 26.36 31.21 -3.99
CA PHE A 328 26.46 30.62 -2.65
C PHE A 328 26.90 29.14 -2.73
N ILE A 329 28.20 28.90 -2.92
CA ILE A 329 28.80 27.57 -2.77
C ILE A 329 29.17 27.42 -1.29
N PRO A 330 28.42 26.62 -0.49
CA PRO A 330 28.75 26.42 0.90
C PRO A 330 30.14 25.76 1.02
N LYS A 331 30.94 26.18 2.00
CA LYS A 331 32.25 25.60 2.33
C LYS A 331 32.26 25.10 3.78
N GLY A 332 33.09 24.10 4.06
CA GLY A 332 33.24 23.51 5.39
C GLY A 332 31.94 22.85 5.89
N GLU A 333 31.54 23.15 7.13
CA GLU A 333 30.37 22.56 7.79
C GLU A 333 29.06 22.75 7.01
N LYS A 334 28.88 23.88 6.31
CA LYS A 334 27.69 24.14 5.50
C LYS A 334 27.60 23.19 4.30
N LEU A 335 28.74 22.79 3.72
CA LEU A 335 28.79 21.86 2.59
C LEU A 335 28.46 20.44 3.06
N ALA A 336 29.02 20.04 4.20
CA ALA A 336 28.71 18.74 4.81
C ALA A 336 27.21 18.59 5.10
N PHE A 337 26.56 19.64 5.64
CA PHE A 337 25.12 19.65 5.88
C PHE A 337 24.30 19.55 4.58
N LEU A 338 24.72 20.27 3.52
CA LEU A 338 24.05 20.21 2.22
C LEU A 338 24.14 18.81 1.61
N ILE A 339 25.31 18.17 1.63
CA ILE A 339 25.52 16.80 1.13
C ILE A 339 24.59 15.83 1.87
N LEU A 340 24.50 15.96 3.18
CA LEU A 340 23.65 15.11 4.01
C LEU A 340 22.16 15.29 3.69
N LEU A 341 21.71 16.53 3.47
CA LEU A 341 20.33 16.83 3.11
C LEU A 341 19.98 16.27 1.72
N VAL A 342 20.89 16.39 0.75
CA VAL A 342 20.72 15.80 -0.59
C VAL A 342 20.69 14.27 -0.51
N ALA A 343 21.58 13.66 0.27
CA ALA A 343 21.58 12.21 0.47
C ALA A 343 20.29 11.72 1.15
N PHE A 344 19.80 12.45 2.16
CA PHE A 344 18.53 12.17 2.83
C PHE A 344 17.35 12.24 1.84
N ALA A 345 17.27 13.31 1.05
CA ALA A 345 16.20 13.47 0.06
C ALA A 345 16.25 12.37 -1.00
N GLY A 346 17.43 12.09 -1.55
CA GLY A 346 17.61 11.05 -2.57
C GLY A 346 17.26 9.65 -2.06
N ALA A 347 17.74 9.27 -0.87
CA ALA A 347 17.41 7.98 -0.26
C ALA A 347 15.91 7.88 0.09
N GLY A 348 15.30 8.98 0.53
CA GLY A 348 13.87 9.03 0.85
C GLY A 348 12.98 8.84 -0.37
N THR A 349 13.32 9.53 -1.47
CA THR A 349 12.64 9.34 -2.76
C THR A 349 12.80 7.91 -3.26
N TYR A 350 13.99 7.31 -3.12
CA TYR A 350 14.22 5.91 -3.50
C TYR A 350 13.29 4.95 -2.74
N VAL A 351 13.25 5.03 -1.40
CA VAL A 351 12.40 4.16 -0.56
C VAL A 351 10.92 4.29 -0.95
N PHE A 352 10.45 5.52 -1.14
CA PHE A 352 9.05 5.77 -1.50
C PHE A 352 8.70 5.14 -2.85
N VAL A 353 9.55 5.34 -3.87
CA VAL A 353 9.34 4.79 -5.21
C VAL A 353 9.43 3.27 -5.24
N THR A 354 10.28 2.66 -4.41
CA THR A 354 10.45 1.20 -4.39
C THR A 354 9.32 0.47 -3.68
N LYS A 355 8.64 1.08 -2.71
CA LYS A 355 7.58 0.39 -1.94
C LYS A 355 6.35 0.04 -2.78
N ASP A 356 5.91 0.95 -3.65
CA ASP A 356 4.78 0.71 -4.56
C ASP A 356 5.11 -0.28 -5.69
N ALA A 357 6.40 -0.56 -5.91
CA ALA A 357 6.85 -1.51 -6.92
C ALA A 357 6.69 -2.98 -6.48
N ASP A 358 6.46 -3.24 -5.19
CA ASP A 358 6.33 -4.59 -4.62
C ASP A 358 4.88 -5.03 -4.35
N VAL A 359 3.89 -4.18 -4.65
CA VAL A 359 2.46 -4.54 -4.54
C VAL A 359 1.97 -5.19 -5.83
N GLY A 360 1.40 -6.39 -5.67
CA GLY A 360 0.83 -7.23 -6.74
C GLY A 360 1.86 -8.14 -7.42
N VAL A 361 1.36 -9.06 -8.25
CA VAL A 361 2.17 -9.97 -9.05
C VAL A 361 2.93 -9.18 -10.12
N LYS A 362 4.23 -9.45 -10.28
CA LYS A 362 5.09 -8.76 -11.24
C LYS A 362 4.92 -9.36 -12.63
N ASN A 363 4.34 -8.57 -13.52
CA ASN A 363 4.18 -8.92 -14.92
C ASN A 363 5.17 -8.17 -15.83
N PHE A 364 5.85 -8.90 -16.71
CA PHE A 364 7.00 -8.40 -17.46
C PHE A 364 6.72 -8.14 -18.95
N ASN A 365 5.47 -8.19 -19.40
CA ASN A 365 5.06 -7.68 -20.72
C ASN A 365 4.18 -6.43 -20.58
N LYS A 366 3.92 -5.76 -21.71
CA LYS A 366 2.88 -4.75 -21.86
C LYS A 366 2.51 -4.59 -23.32
N ALA A 367 1.22 -4.51 -23.61
CA ALA A 367 0.71 -4.30 -24.96
C ALA A 367 -0.10 -3.00 -25.07
N ALA A 368 -0.12 -2.45 -26.27
CA ALA A 368 -1.06 -1.42 -26.68
C ALA A 368 -1.54 -1.73 -28.10
N TYR A 369 -2.84 -1.74 -28.29
CA TYR A 369 -3.50 -2.21 -29.51
C TYR A 369 -4.06 -1.04 -30.31
N ASN A 370 -3.82 -1.08 -31.61
CA ASN A 370 -4.47 -0.24 -32.60
C ASN A 370 -5.07 -1.16 -33.68
N ILE A 371 -6.38 -1.39 -33.61
CA ILE A 371 -7.06 -2.42 -34.41
C ILE A 371 -8.02 -1.76 -35.40
N HIS A 372 -8.03 -2.24 -36.64
CA HIS A 372 -9.08 -1.96 -37.60
C HIS A 372 -9.94 -3.22 -37.76
N LEU A 373 -11.25 -3.10 -37.56
CA LEU A 373 -12.23 -4.19 -37.66
C LEU A 373 -13.30 -3.83 -38.69
N GLU A 374 -13.45 -4.63 -39.73
CA GLU A 374 -14.52 -4.48 -40.72
C GLU A 374 -15.37 -5.75 -40.77
N MET A 375 -16.69 -5.61 -40.75
CA MET A 375 -17.63 -6.72 -40.94
C MET A 375 -18.33 -6.57 -42.29
N ASP A 376 -18.31 -7.62 -43.10
CA ASP A 376 -19.05 -7.66 -44.36
C ASP A 376 -20.53 -8.06 -44.17
N PRO A 377 -21.41 -7.90 -45.18
CA PRO A 377 -22.81 -8.27 -45.07
C PRO A 377 -23.10 -9.76 -44.84
N ASN A 378 -22.11 -10.64 -45.05
CA ASN A 378 -22.22 -12.08 -44.83
C ASN A 378 -21.76 -12.49 -43.41
N GLY A 379 -21.32 -11.54 -42.58
CA GLY A 379 -20.81 -11.81 -41.24
C GLY A 379 -19.36 -12.29 -41.19
N VAL A 380 -18.57 -12.01 -42.24
CA VAL A 380 -17.12 -12.23 -42.24
C VAL A 380 -16.43 -10.97 -41.70
N PHE A 381 -15.53 -11.16 -40.74
CA PHE A 381 -14.77 -10.08 -40.13
C PHE A 381 -13.36 -10.02 -40.73
N LYS A 382 -12.92 -8.82 -41.09
CA LYS A 382 -11.58 -8.50 -41.55
C LYS A 382 -10.90 -7.63 -40.52
N THR A 383 -9.73 -8.06 -40.05
CA THR A 383 -9.02 -7.37 -38.97
C THR A 383 -7.58 -7.07 -39.34
N GLU A 384 -7.15 -5.84 -39.06
CA GLU A 384 -5.75 -5.46 -38.98
C GLU A 384 -5.41 -5.04 -37.53
N ALA A 385 -4.66 -5.87 -36.82
CA ALA A 385 -4.21 -5.61 -35.46
C ALA A 385 -2.75 -5.12 -35.45
N ASN A 386 -2.55 -3.84 -35.12
CA ASN A 386 -1.23 -3.26 -34.89
C ASN A 386 -0.96 -3.18 -33.38
N ILE A 387 -0.02 -4.00 -32.89
CA ILE A 387 0.25 -4.21 -31.47
C ILE A 387 1.65 -3.67 -31.13
N GLN A 388 1.73 -2.66 -30.27
CA GLN A 388 3.00 -2.23 -29.68
C GLN A 388 3.27 -3.03 -28.41
N ILE A 389 4.32 -3.84 -28.43
CA ILE A 389 4.71 -4.70 -27.31
C ILE A 389 5.97 -4.17 -26.64
N LYS A 390 6.00 -4.17 -25.31
CA LYS A 390 7.18 -3.84 -24.51
C LYS A 390 7.58 -5.03 -23.65
N ASN A 391 8.83 -5.45 -23.79
CA ASN A 391 9.48 -6.38 -22.87
C ASN A 391 9.96 -5.57 -21.67
N LYS A 392 9.37 -5.77 -20.48
CA LYS A 392 9.80 -5.14 -19.22
C LYS A 392 10.77 -6.05 -18.43
N SER A 393 11.01 -7.27 -18.88
CA SER A 393 11.96 -8.18 -18.25
C SER A 393 13.41 -7.75 -18.54
N LYS A 394 14.35 -8.35 -17.81
CA LYS A 394 15.78 -8.27 -18.13
C LYS A 394 16.19 -9.30 -19.20
N GLU A 395 15.33 -10.26 -19.48
CA GLU A 395 15.57 -11.37 -20.39
C GLU A 395 15.25 -10.97 -21.83
N ASP A 396 15.90 -11.65 -22.76
CA ASP A 396 15.65 -11.47 -24.18
C ASP A 396 14.62 -12.49 -24.64
N TRP A 397 13.62 -12.07 -25.40
CA TRP A 397 12.62 -12.99 -25.97
C TRP A 397 13.00 -13.38 -27.40
N ASP A 398 12.92 -14.66 -27.71
CA ASP A 398 13.05 -15.25 -29.04
C ASP A 398 11.69 -15.51 -29.69
N GLU A 399 10.60 -15.48 -28.92
CA GLU A 399 9.25 -15.69 -29.41
C GLU A 399 8.24 -14.75 -28.73
N LEU A 400 7.10 -14.55 -29.40
CA LEU A 400 5.91 -13.93 -28.83
C LEU A 400 4.77 -14.93 -28.86
N VAL A 401 4.00 -15.00 -27.77
CA VAL A 401 2.89 -15.95 -27.62
C VAL A 401 1.60 -15.19 -27.34
N PHE A 402 0.57 -15.48 -28.13
CA PHE A 402 -0.74 -14.87 -28.02
C PHE A 402 -1.81 -15.96 -27.83
N TYR A 403 -2.83 -15.63 -27.04
CA TYR A 403 -4.14 -16.25 -27.15
C TYR A 403 -4.82 -15.75 -28.43
N PHE A 404 -5.41 -16.66 -29.20
CA PHE A 404 -6.14 -16.36 -30.42
C PHE A 404 -7.38 -17.27 -30.52
N ILE A 405 -8.42 -16.90 -29.79
CA ILE A 405 -9.60 -17.72 -29.55
C ILE A 405 -10.35 -18.13 -30.82
N PRO A 406 -10.51 -17.30 -31.89
CA PRO A 406 -11.29 -17.70 -33.06
C PRO A 406 -10.86 -19.05 -33.66
N ASN A 407 -9.56 -19.33 -33.69
CA ASN A 407 -9.04 -20.55 -34.30
C ASN A 407 -9.29 -21.82 -33.47
N VAL A 408 -9.71 -21.69 -32.20
CA VAL A 408 -10.09 -22.87 -31.39
C VAL A 408 -11.34 -23.57 -31.94
N PHE A 409 -12.22 -22.85 -32.64
CA PHE A 409 -13.47 -23.38 -33.18
C PHE A 409 -13.32 -23.89 -34.62
N GLU A 410 -12.12 -24.26 -35.04
CA GLU A 410 -11.85 -24.79 -36.36
C GLU A 410 -12.60 -26.11 -36.64
N LYS A 411 -12.78 -26.42 -37.92
CA LYS A 411 -13.48 -27.64 -38.33
C LYS A 411 -12.74 -28.88 -37.81
N GLY A 412 -13.45 -29.70 -37.04
CA GLY A 412 -12.89 -30.92 -36.43
C GLY A 412 -12.59 -30.79 -34.94
N HIS A 413 -12.72 -29.59 -34.37
CA HIS A 413 -12.61 -29.32 -32.93
C HIS A 413 -13.95 -28.79 -32.40
N SER A 414 -14.78 -29.70 -31.88
CA SER A 414 -16.15 -29.39 -31.44
C SER A 414 -16.26 -29.26 -29.92
N PHE A 415 -17.12 -28.35 -29.49
CA PHE A 415 -17.46 -28.08 -28.10
C PHE A 415 -18.96 -28.31 -27.88
N HIS A 416 -19.39 -28.53 -26.64
CA HIS A 416 -20.78 -28.91 -26.38
C HIS A 416 -21.77 -27.75 -26.59
N SER A 417 -21.37 -26.54 -26.24
CA SER A 417 -22.17 -25.31 -26.31
C SER A 417 -22.07 -24.58 -27.65
N VAL A 418 -21.19 -25.02 -28.55
CA VAL A 418 -20.90 -24.33 -29.82
C VAL A 418 -21.42 -25.15 -30.99
N LYS A 419 -22.15 -24.49 -31.89
CA LYS A 419 -22.58 -25.06 -33.17
C LYS A 419 -21.80 -24.42 -34.33
N GLY A 420 -21.66 -25.17 -35.42
CA GLY A 420 -20.87 -24.70 -36.56
C GLY A 420 -19.37 -24.65 -36.26
N HIS A 421 -18.66 -23.77 -36.94
CA HIS A 421 -17.21 -23.62 -36.84
C HIS A 421 -16.79 -22.19 -37.20
N SER A 422 -15.65 -21.77 -36.65
CA SER A 422 -14.93 -20.59 -37.14
C SER A 422 -14.01 -20.98 -38.28
N GLN A 423 -13.87 -20.10 -39.26
CA GLN A 423 -12.82 -20.15 -40.27
C GLN A 423 -11.91 -18.97 -40.01
N VAL A 424 -10.60 -19.21 -39.97
CA VAL A 424 -9.58 -18.18 -39.80
C VAL A 424 -8.64 -18.24 -41.00
N ASP A 425 -8.39 -17.09 -41.62
CA ASP A 425 -7.41 -16.94 -42.69
C ASP A 425 -6.40 -15.84 -42.34
N MET A 426 -5.19 -16.25 -41.98
CA MET A 426 -4.07 -15.37 -41.65
C MET A 426 -3.40 -14.85 -42.94
N LYS A 427 -3.56 -13.56 -43.24
CA LYS A 427 -3.03 -12.94 -44.47
C LYS A 427 -1.60 -12.44 -44.31
N GLU A 428 -1.29 -11.84 -43.15
CA GLU A 428 0.00 -11.19 -42.93
C GLU A 428 0.38 -11.19 -41.44
N VAL A 429 1.59 -11.64 -41.12
CA VAL A 429 2.19 -11.55 -39.79
C VAL A 429 3.56 -10.90 -39.92
N ILE A 430 3.68 -9.69 -39.37
CA ILE A 430 4.86 -8.84 -39.49
C ILE A 430 5.35 -8.40 -38.11
N VAL A 431 6.66 -8.43 -37.90
CA VAL A 431 7.34 -7.85 -36.74
C VAL A 431 8.37 -6.82 -37.21
N ASN A 432 8.23 -5.56 -36.76
CA ASN A 432 9.06 -4.42 -37.13
C ASN A 432 9.22 -4.21 -38.66
N GLY A 433 8.20 -4.57 -39.45
CA GLY A 433 8.21 -4.42 -40.91
C GLY A 433 8.70 -5.64 -41.69
N GLU A 434 9.18 -6.69 -41.01
CA GLU A 434 9.61 -7.93 -41.63
C GLU A 434 8.57 -9.04 -41.41
N LYS A 435 8.30 -9.84 -42.46
CA LYS A 435 7.47 -11.05 -42.32
C LYS A 435 8.21 -12.07 -41.47
N VAL A 436 7.50 -12.71 -40.55
CA VAL A 436 8.05 -13.71 -39.64
C VAL A 436 7.36 -15.05 -39.79
N GLU A 437 8.06 -16.11 -39.39
CA GLU A 437 7.47 -17.44 -39.24
C GLU A 437 6.56 -17.45 -38.01
N TYR A 438 5.39 -18.08 -38.15
CA TYR A 438 4.43 -18.24 -37.06
C TYR A 438 3.80 -19.63 -37.12
N SER A 439 3.32 -20.11 -35.97
CA SER A 439 2.40 -21.24 -35.88
C SER A 439 1.10 -20.79 -35.24
N LEU A 440 -0.02 -21.34 -35.75
CA LEU A 440 -1.35 -21.14 -35.19
C LEU A 440 -1.94 -22.52 -34.94
N GLU A 441 -1.98 -22.92 -33.67
CA GLU A 441 -2.47 -24.22 -33.24
C GLU A 441 -3.58 -24.00 -32.21
N LYS A 442 -4.81 -24.43 -32.54
CA LYS A 442 -6.00 -24.18 -31.71
C LYS A 442 -6.09 -22.69 -31.33
N ASP A 443 -5.97 -22.35 -30.05
CA ASP A 443 -6.07 -20.99 -29.52
C ASP A 443 -4.70 -20.30 -29.33
N THR A 444 -3.60 -20.89 -29.82
CA THR A 444 -2.25 -20.41 -29.57
C THR A 444 -1.61 -19.91 -30.86
N LEU A 445 -1.38 -18.60 -30.93
CA LEU A 445 -0.60 -17.96 -32.00
C LEU A 445 0.81 -17.68 -31.49
N LYS A 446 1.79 -18.36 -32.07
CA LYS A 446 3.20 -18.24 -31.72
C LYS A 446 3.99 -17.62 -32.86
N MET A 447 4.79 -16.60 -32.58
CA MET A 447 5.63 -15.92 -33.57
C MET A 447 7.11 -16.08 -33.22
N ILE A 448 7.91 -16.55 -34.16
CA ILE A 448 9.35 -16.70 -33.99
C ILE A 448 10.04 -15.39 -34.39
N LEU A 449 10.80 -14.79 -33.47
CA LEU A 449 11.47 -13.52 -33.73
C LEU A 449 12.81 -13.76 -34.43
N PRO A 450 13.03 -13.22 -35.65
CA PRO A 450 14.30 -13.40 -36.37
C PRO A 450 15.48 -12.77 -35.62
N LYS A 451 15.20 -11.75 -34.81
CA LYS A 451 16.14 -11.14 -33.87
C LYS A 451 15.51 -11.05 -32.49
N LYS A 452 16.19 -11.62 -31.49
CA LYS A 452 15.74 -11.59 -30.10
C LYS A 452 15.37 -10.18 -29.65
N MET A 453 14.19 -10.04 -29.05
CA MET A 453 13.70 -8.82 -28.44
C MET A 453 14.44 -8.59 -27.12
N LYS A 454 15.40 -7.66 -27.13
CA LYS A 454 16.16 -7.31 -25.94
C LYS A 454 15.26 -6.80 -24.80
N GLY A 455 15.63 -7.12 -23.56
CA GLY A 455 14.97 -6.58 -22.36
C GLY A 455 14.83 -5.05 -22.40
N ASN A 456 13.72 -4.53 -21.87
CA ASN A 456 13.34 -3.11 -21.87
C ASN A 456 13.14 -2.46 -23.25
N LYS A 457 13.13 -3.23 -24.34
CA LYS A 457 12.83 -2.71 -25.69
C LYS A 457 11.35 -2.83 -26.04
N LYS A 458 10.99 -2.18 -27.14
CA LYS A 458 9.67 -2.23 -27.75
C LYS A 458 9.77 -2.85 -29.14
N GLN A 459 8.71 -3.52 -29.57
CA GLN A 459 8.54 -4.01 -30.93
C GLN A 459 7.14 -3.70 -31.41
N GLN A 460 7.00 -3.56 -32.73
CA GLN A 460 5.72 -3.40 -33.40
C GLN A 460 5.37 -4.71 -34.10
N VAL A 461 4.19 -5.24 -33.79
CA VAL A 461 3.62 -6.41 -34.44
C VAL A 461 2.41 -5.98 -35.26
N LYS A 462 2.27 -6.50 -36.47
CA LYS A 462 1.09 -6.32 -37.33
C LYS A 462 0.57 -7.69 -37.72
N ILE A 463 -0.72 -7.92 -37.50
CA ILE A 463 -1.41 -9.18 -37.83
C ILE A 463 -2.64 -8.82 -38.65
N VAL A 464 -2.74 -9.34 -39.87
CA VAL A 464 -3.90 -9.17 -40.75
C VAL A 464 -4.55 -10.53 -40.95
N TYR A 465 -5.82 -10.62 -40.63
CA TYR A 465 -6.56 -11.88 -40.68
C TYR A 465 -8.04 -11.64 -40.97
N GLU A 466 -8.67 -12.65 -41.57
CA GLU A 466 -10.12 -12.72 -41.76
C GLU A 466 -10.65 -13.87 -40.90
N PHE A 467 -11.84 -13.70 -40.31
CA PHE A 467 -12.44 -14.76 -39.51
C PHE A 467 -13.98 -14.74 -39.53
N THR A 468 -14.58 -15.91 -39.29
CA THR A 468 -16.02 -16.06 -39.02
C THR A 468 -16.26 -16.43 -37.56
N ILE A 469 -17.48 -16.19 -37.09
CA ILE A 469 -17.90 -16.51 -35.73
C ILE A 469 -18.71 -17.83 -35.78
N PRO A 470 -18.49 -18.77 -34.85
CA PRO A 470 -19.34 -19.97 -34.77
C PRO A 470 -20.77 -19.60 -34.34
N GLU A 471 -21.73 -20.47 -34.66
CA GLU A 471 -23.13 -20.31 -34.22
C GLU A 471 -23.26 -20.79 -32.77
N GLU A 472 -24.02 -20.09 -31.93
CA GLU A 472 -24.08 -20.37 -30.49
C GLU A 472 -22.68 -20.30 -29.80
N GLY A 473 -22.63 -20.59 -28.51
CA GLY A 473 -21.40 -20.61 -27.72
C GLY A 473 -21.43 -19.66 -26.53
N ASN A 474 -20.42 -19.80 -25.66
CA ASN A 474 -20.40 -19.09 -24.38
C ASN A 474 -19.78 -17.68 -24.43
N ARG A 475 -18.83 -17.40 -25.33
CA ARG A 475 -18.09 -16.12 -25.30
C ARG A 475 -17.95 -15.50 -26.68
N LEU A 476 -17.33 -16.23 -27.60
CA LEU A 476 -17.24 -15.88 -29.00
C LEU A 476 -18.38 -16.61 -29.73
N SER A 477 -19.47 -15.92 -30.04
CA SER A 477 -20.68 -16.56 -30.57
C SER A 477 -21.48 -15.66 -31.49
N LYS A 478 -22.24 -16.29 -32.38
CA LYS A 478 -23.28 -15.66 -33.18
C LYS A 478 -24.63 -16.18 -32.72
N GLU A 479 -25.50 -15.27 -32.31
CA GLU A 479 -26.85 -15.55 -31.84
C GLU A 479 -27.86 -14.91 -32.79
N LYS A 480 -28.46 -15.73 -33.67
CA LYS A 480 -29.32 -15.26 -34.77
C LYS A 480 -28.59 -14.23 -35.65
N ASP A 481 -28.97 -12.96 -35.56
CA ASP A 481 -28.36 -11.85 -36.29
C ASP A 481 -27.30 -11.09 -35.47
N ASN A 482 -27.13 -11.38 -34.18
CA ASN A 482 -26.21 -10.69 -33.28
C ASN A 482 -24.85 -11.43 -33.20
N TYR A 483 -23.76 -10.68 -33.08
CA TYR A 483 -22.40 -11.22 -33.00
C TYR A 483 -21.71 -10.74 -31.72
N TYR A 484 -21.20 -11.67 -30.92
CA TYR A 484 -20.49 -11.40 -29.66
C TYR A 484 -19.02 -11.76 -29.80
N LEU A 485 -18.17 -10.74 -29.77
CA LEU A 485 -16.75 -10.84 -30.04
C LEU A 485 -15.98 -10.76 -28.72
N ALA A 486 -15.91 -11.87 -28.01
CA ALA A 486 -14.98 -12.06 -26.89
C ALA A 486 -13.71 -12.78 -27.36
N GLY A 487 -12.53 -12.29 -26.97
CA GLY A 487 -11.25 -12.93 -27.34
C GLY A 487 -10.95 -12.97 -28.86
N TRP A 488 -11.64 -12.15 -29.66
CA TRP A 488 -11.59 -12.12 -31.13
C TRP A 488 -10.28 -11.58 -31.74
N TYR A 489 -9.37 -11.07 -30.90
CA TYR A 489 -8.10 -10.47 -31.32
C TYR A 489 -6.90 -11.22 -30.72
N PRO A 490 -5.70 -11.12 -31.33
CA PRO A 490 -4.49 -11.71 -30.76
C PRO A 490 -4.15 -11.06 -29.43
N MET A 491 -4.41 -11.79 -28.34
CA MET A 491 -4.25 -11.34 -26.96
C MET A 491 -2.89 -11.77 -26.44
N LEU A 492 -1.98 -10.82 -26.19
CA LEU A 492 -0.64 -11.13 -25.71
C LEU A 492 -0.71 -11.81 -24.33
N ALA A 493 -0.22 -13.05 -24.24
CA ALA A 493 -0.11 -13.79 -22.98
C ALA A 493 0.80 -13.04 -21.99
N THR A 494 0.59 -13.21 -20.69
CA THR A 494 1.46 -12.59 -19.69
C THR A 494 2.84 -13.26 -19.66
N TYR A 495 3.90 -12.51 -19.32
CA TYR A 495 5.24 -13.07 -19.16
C TYR A 495 5.68 -12.94 -17.70
N GLN A 496 5.73 -14.07 -17.00
CA GLN A 496 6.01 -14.15 -15.57
C GLN A 496 6.95 -15.32 -15.28
N LYS A 497 7.83 -15.17 -14.27
CA LYS A 497 8.76 -16.23 -13.84
C LYS A 497 9.59 -16.84 -14.99
N GLY A 498 10.00 -16.02 -15.97
CA GLY A 498 10.83 -16.44 -17.11
C GLY A 498 10.09 -17.24 -18.20
N LYS A 499 8.75 -17.29 -18.17
CA LYS A 499 7.94 -18.01 -19.16
C LYS A 499 6.69 -17.23 -19.57
N TRP A 500 6.18 -17.53 -20.77
CA TRP A 500 4.83 -17.13 -21.18
C TRP A 500 3.80 -17.92 -20.39
N ASN A 501 2.80 -17.23 -19.84
CA ASN A 501 1.66 -17.81 -19.15
C ASN A 501 0.54 -17.99 -20.18
N LYS A 502 0.57 -19.15 -20.85
CA LYS A 502 -0.39 -19.55 -21.88
C LYS A 502 -0.91 -20.94 -21.53
N GLU A 503 -2.17 -20.99 -21.15
CA GLU A 503 -2.90 -22.23 -20.82
C GLU A 503 -3.83 -22.62 -21.98
N GLU A 504 -4.26 -23.87 -22.04
CA GLU A 504 -5.19 -24.36 -23.07
C GLU A 504 -6.60 -23.79 -22.90
N TYR A 505 -7.30 -23.58 -24.01
CA TYR A 505 -8.71 -23.19 -23.98
C TYR A 505 -9.58 -24.27 -23.31
N ASN A 506 -10.47 -23.83 -22.43
CA ASN A 506 -11.43 -24.65 -21.69
C ASN A 506 -12.85 -24.08 -21.86
N GLU A 507 -13.79 -24.94 -22.26
CA GLU A 507 -15.17 -24.53 -22.48
C GLU A 507 -15.91 -24.26 -21.14
N GLY A 508 -16.47 -23.06 -21.00
CA GLY A 508 -17.38 -22.73 -19.90
C GLY A 508 -16.70 -22.25 -18.60
N MET A 509 -15.37 -22.13 -18.58
CA MET A 509 -14.62 -21.43 -17.53
C MET A 509 -13.66 -20.42 -18.15
N GLU A 510 -12.91 -19.69 -17.32
CA GLU A 510 -11.92 -18.74 -17.81
C GLU A 510 -10.73 -19.41 -18.48
N THR A 511 -10.23 -18.79 -19.56
CA THR A 511 -9.29 -19.45 -20.49
C THR A 511 -8.07 -18.63 -20.86
N TYR A 512 -7.99 -17.37 -20.42
CA TYR A 512 -6.89 -16.49 -20.80
C TYR A 512 -6.36 -15.68 -19.62
N HIS A 513 -5.10 -15.28 -19.74
CA HIS A 513 -4.45 -14.39 -18.79
C HIS A 513 -3.70 -13.30 -19.54
N THR A 514 -4.15 -12.04 -19.36
CA THR A 514 -3.61 -10.85 -20.04
C THR A 514 -3.31 -9.71 -19.06
N ASP A 515 -2.31 -8.88 -19.39
CA ASP A 515 -2.01 -7.63 -18.65
C ASP A 515 -2.94 -6.50 -19.09
N PHE A 516 -3.08 -5.49 -18.25
CA PHE A 516 -3.81 -4.26 -18.57
C PHE A 516 -3.23 -3.58 -19.81
N SER A 517 -4.09 -3.42 -20.81
CA SER A 517 -3.75 -2.92 -22.13
C SER A 517 -4.53 -1.67 -22.51
N ASN A 518 -4.01 -0.92 -23.48
CA ASN A 518 -4.70 0.23 -24.05
C ASN A 518 -5.20 -0.11 -25.45
N PHE A 519 -6.41 0.31 -25.79
CA PHE A 519 -7.04 -0.01 -27.06
C PHE A 519 -7.43 1.26 -27.81
N LYS A 520 -7.14 1.26 -29.11
CA LYS A 520 -7.74 2.15 -30.10
C LYS A 520 -8.28 1.26 -31.20
N ILE A 521 -9.58 1.29 -31.42
CA ILE A 521 -10.21 0.48 -32.46
C ILE A 521 -10.89 1.41 -33.44
N SER A 522 -10.71 1.17 -34.72
CA SER A 522 -11.53 1.74 -35.78
C SER A 522 -12.39 0.62 -36.34
N TYR A 523 -13.68 0.89 -36.53
CA TYR A 523 -14.62 -0.14 -36.97
C TYR A 523 -15.40 0.31 -38.20
N LYS A 524 -15.87 -0.67 -38.97
CA LYS A 524 -16.84 -0.51 -40.04
C LYS A 524 -17.77 -1.73 -40.08
N ILE A 525 -19.07 -1.52 -40.03
CA ILE A 525 -20.10 -2.57 -39.98
C ILE A 525 -21.21 -2.28 -41.00
N PRO A 526 -22.02 -3.28 -41.40
CA PRO A 526 -23.14 -3.06 -42.32
C PRO A 526 -24.23 -2.16 -41.73
N LYS A 527 -25.06 -1.56 -42.61
CA LYS A 527 -26.23 -0.79 -42.17
C LYS A 527 -27.23 -1.70 -41.43
N GLY A 528 -27.90 -1.14 -40.42
CA GLY A 528 -28.84 -1.86 -39.56
C GLY A 528 -28.22 -2.49 -38.31
N TYR A 529 -26.88 -2.44 -38.20
CA TYR A 529 -26.16 -2.87 -37.00
C TYR A 529 -25.73 -1.70 -36.12
N SER A 530 -25.63 -1.98 -34.83
CA SER A 530 -25.06 -1.11 -33.80
C SER A 530 -23.91 -1.82 -33.08
N ILE A 531 -22.98 -1.05 -32.52
CA ILE A 531 -21.90 -1.57 -31.70
C ILE A 531 -22.11 -1.19 -30.24
N VAL A 532 -21.90 -2.18 -29.37
CA VAL A 532 -21.68 -2.01 -27.94
C VAL A 532 -20.31 -2.57 -27.62
N SER A 533 -19.52 -1.87 -26.80
CA SER A 533 -18.14 -2.27 -26.55
C SER A 533 -17.61 -1.86 -25.19
N THR A 534 -16.45 -2.42 -24.84
CA THR A 534 -15.66 -2.03 -23.66
C THR A 534 -15.27 -0.55 -23.62
N ALA A 535 -15.45 0.25 -24.68
CA ALA A 535 -14.97 1.62 -24.71
C ALA A 535 -15.62 2.55 -23.67
N ASP A 536 -14.88 3.59 -23.23
CA ASP A 536 -15.42 4.61 -22.32
C ASP A 536 -16.61 5.39 -22.92
N LYS A 537 -16.72 5.39 -24.25
CA LYS A 537 -17.82 6.01 -24.97
C LYS A 537 -18.04 5.29 -26.27
N ASP A 538 -19.21 4.69 -26.37
CA ASP A 538 -19.66 4.04 -27.60
C ASP A 538 -20.26 5.03 -28.62
N PRO A 539 -20.36 4.59 -29.89
CA PRO A 539 -21.01 5.36 -30.94
C PRO A 539 -22.52 5.47 -30.71
N GLU A 540 -23.15 6.41 -31.42
CA GLU A 540 -24.61 6.46 -31.55
C GLU A 540 -25.14 5.19 -32.25
N ILE A 541 -26.36 4.78 -31.91
CA ILE A 541 -27.05 3.63 -32.52
C ILE A 541 -27.08 3.79 -34.05
N ASN A 542 -26.93 2.68 -34.77
CA ASN A 542 -26.90 2.59 -36.24
C ASN A 542 -25.72 3.30 -36.91
N LYS A 543 -24.73 3.79 -36.16
CA LYS A 543 -23.52 4.37 -36.72
C LYS A 543 -22.58 3.27 -37.22
N THR A 544 -22.45 3.17 -38.54
CA THR A 544 -21.75 2.08 -39.23
C THR A 544 -20.24 2.19 -39.24
N GLU A 545 -19.64 3.34 -38.90
CA GLU A 545 -18.19 3.49 -38.82
C GLU A 545 -17.79 4.48 -37.72
N GLY A 546 -16.63 4.24 -37.11
CA GLY A 546 -16.18 5.06 -35.99
C GLY A 546 -14.87 4.65 -35.37
N LYS A 547 -14.59 5.24 -34.20
CA LYS A 547 -13.40 4.97 -33.41
C LYS A 547 -13.77 4.79 -31.95
N LEU A 548 -13.27 3.71 -31.35
CA LEU A 548 -13.41 3.32 -29.95
C LEU A 548 -12.06 3.46 -29.26
N LYS A 549 -12.06 3.89 -28.00
CA LYS A 549 -10.82 4.04 -27.22
C LYS A 549 -11.07 3.75 -25.75
N ILE A 550 -10.12 3.05 -25.16
CA ILE A 550 -10.05 2.86 -23.71
C ILE A 550 -8.61 2.60 -23.28
N LYS A 551 -8.33 2.79 -22.00
CA LYS A 551 -7.02 2.53 -21.41
C LYS A 551 -7.16 1.63 -20.19
N ARG A 552 -6.13 0.81 -19.99
CA ARG A 552 -5.92 0.02 -18.78
C ARG A 552 -7.10 -0.92 -18.47
N VAL A 553 -7.48 -1.72 -19.47
CA VAL A 553 -8.47 -2.81 -19.36
C VAL A 553 -7.81 -4.14 -19.70
N ARG A 554 -8.38 -5.24 -19.21
CA ARG A 554 -7.81 -6.59 -19.38
C ARG A 554 -8.11 -7.19 -20.75
N ASP A 555 -9.30 -6.88 -21.25
CA ASP A 555 -9.85 -7.39 -22.49
C ASP A 555 -10.57 -6.26 -23.25
N PHE A 556 -11.01 -6.56 -24.47
CA PHE A 556 -11.82 -5.63 -25.26
C PHE A 556 -12.91 -6.41 -25.98
N PHE A 557 -14.12 -6.29 -25.46
CA PHE A 557 -15.32 -6.93 -25.98
C PHE A 557 -16.04 -6.02 -26.99
N ILE A 558 -16.63 -6.62 -28.02
CA ILE A 558 -17.53 -5.95 -28.97
C ILE A 558 -18.76 -6.83 -29.17
N ALA A 559 -19.94 -6.25 -29.06
CA ALA A 559 -21.18 -6.82 -29.57
C ALA A 559 -21.62 -6.04 -30.81
N VAL A 560 -21.83 -6.72 -31.92
CA VAL A 560 -22.44 -6.17 -33.15
C VAL A 560 -23.88 -6.66 -33.20
N MET A 561 -24.81 -5.76 -32.87
CA MET A 561 -26.20 -6.12 -32.62
C MET A 561 -27.15 -5.48 -33.61
N LYS A 562 -28.25 -6.18 -33.89
CA LYS A 562 -29.30 -5.77 -34.81
C LYS A 562 -30.64 -5.74 -34.06
N ASP A 563 -31.41 -4.68 -34.31
CA ASP A 563 -32.78 -4.51 -33.82
C ASP A 563 -32.92 -4.73 -32.29
N MET A 564 -32.02 -4.12 -31.50
CA MET A 564 -32.08 -4.11 -30.03
C MET A 564 -32.64 -2.79 -29.51
N ASP A 565 -33.54 -2.86 -28.53
CA ASP A 565 -34.05 -1.71 -27.80
C ASP A 565 -32.99 -1.20 -26.80
N LEU A 566 -32.84 0.12 -26.68
CA LEU A 566 -31.93 0.78 -25.73
C LEU A 566 -32.72 1.48 -24.62
N TYR A 567 -32.32 1.23 -23.38
CA TYR A 567 -32.78 1.93 -22.20
C TYR A 567 -31.59 2.46 -21.40
N GLU A 568 -31.75 3.60 -20.75
CA GLU A 568 -30.64 4.29 -20.09
C GLU A 568 -31.02 4.77 -18.69
N THR A 569 -30.05 4.69 -17.77
CA THR A 569 -30.11 5.33 -16.46
C THR A 569 -28.72 5.88 -16.10
N THR A 570 -28.57 6.52 -14.94
CA THR A 570 -27.31 7.11 -14.50
C THR A 570 -27.05 6.74 -13.04
N ALA A 571 -25.92 6.09 -12.78
CA ALA A 571 -25.45 5.80 -11.43
C ALA A 571 -24.75 7.02 -10.81
N LYS A 572 -24.20 6.86 -9.59
CA LYS A 572 -23.39 7.91 -8.95
C LYS A 572 -22.22 8.37 -9.84
N ASP A 573 -21.73 9.58 -9.56
CA ASP A 573 -20.66 10.26 -10.29
C ASP A 573 -20.89 10.47 -11.80
N GLY A 574 -22.14 10.34 -12.26
CA GLY A 574 -22.52 10.55 -13.66
C GLY A 574 -22.13 9.39 -14.59
N VAL A 575 -21.93 8.19 -14.06
CA VAL A 575 -21.68 6.99 -14.87
C VAL A 575 -22.97 6.57 -15.57
N GLN A 576 -22.94 6.50 -16.90
CA GLN A 576 -24.09 6.10 -17.70
C GLN A 576 -24.25 4.57 -17.68
N ILE A 577 -25.46 4.07 -17.40
CA ILE A 577 -25.80 2.66 -17.57
C ILE A 577 -26.72 2.55 -18.77
N ARG A 578 -26.34 1.70 -19.74
CA ARG A 578 -27.14 1.46 -20.94
C ARG A 578 -27.51 -0.02 -21.01
N LEU A 579 -28.78 -0.31 -21.19
CA LEU A 579 -29.32 -1.66 -21.28
C LEU A 579 -29.85 -1.90 -22.68
N PHE A 580 -29.34 -2.95 -23.32
CA PHE A 580 -29.74 -3.41 -24.64
C PHE A 580 -30.50 -4.72 -24.52
N THR A 581 -31.71 -4.79 -25.04
CA THR A 581 -32.53 -6.02 -24.97
C THR A 581 -33.52 -6.14 -26.13
N LYS A 582 -34.18 -7.30 -26.24
CA LYS A 582 -35.38 -7.54 -27.05
C LYS A 582 -36.60 -7.70 -26.16
N SER A 583 -37.76 -7.32 -26.68
CA SER A 583 -39.05 -7.44 -25.97
C SER A 583 -39.64 -8.87 -25.92
N ASP A 584 -38.85 -9.92 -26.17
CA ASP A 584 -39.31 -11.32 -26.29
C ASP A 584 -39.10 -12.17 -25.01
N HIS A 585 -38.88 -11.53 -23.86
CA HIS A 585 -38.72 -12.18 -22.57
C HIS A 585 -39.63 -11.57 -21.48
N HIS A 586 -39.79 -12.28 -20.35
CA HIS A 586 -40.70 -11.87 -19.27
C HIS A 586 -40.03 -11.05 -18.14
N LYS A 587 -38.72 -10.78 -18.22
CA LYS A 587 -38.01 -9.97 -17.20
C LYS A 587 -38.37 -8.49 -17.34
N SER A 588 -38.58 -7.82 -16.20
CA SER A 588 -38.84 -6.37 -16.16
C SER A 588 -37.57 -5.58 -16.46
N ILE A 589 -37.65 -4.71 -17.47
CA ILE A 589 -36.55 -3.85 -17.90
C ILE A 589 -36.30 -2.75 -16.85
N GLU A 590 -37.37 -2.16 -16.33
CA GLU A 590 -37.32 -1.15 -15.28
C GLU A 590 -36.67 -1.70 -14.00
N GLU A 591 -37.11 -2.87 -13.52
CA GLU A 591 -36.50 -3.50 -12.34
C GLU A 591 -35.02 -3.87 -12.58
N THR A 592 -34.65 -4.24 -13.80
CA THR A 592 -33.25 -4.56 -14.15
C THR A 592 -32.38 -3.30 -14.13
N LEU A 593 -32.86 -2.18 -14.69
CA LEU A 593 -32.16 -0.90 -14.67
C LEU A 593 -32.01 -0.36 -13.25
N ASP A 594 -33.07 -0.38 -12.46
CA ASP A 594 -33.05 0.08 -11.07
C ASP A 594 -32.06 -0.75 -10.24
N LEU A 595 -32.09 -2.08 -10.41
CA LEU A 595 -31.15 -2.98 -9.73
C LEU A 595 -29.70 -2.68 -10.12
N ALA A 596 -29.42 -2.48 -11.41
CA ALA A 596 -28.08 -2.16 -11.89
C ALA A 596 -27.59 -0.79 -11.39
N GLN A 597 -28.45 0.22 -11.44
CA GLN A 597 -28.17 1.56 -10.92
C GLN A 597 -27.85 1.53 -9.44
N ASP A 598 -28.67 0.83 -8.65
CA ASP A 598 -28.48 0.66 -7.22
C ASP A 598 -27.20 -0.11 -6.91
N ALA A 599 -26.94 -1.21 -7.61
CA ALA A 599 -25.75 -2.05 -7.41
C ALA A 599 -24.46 -1.28 -7.70
N LEU A 600 -24.37 -0.64 -8.87
CA LEU A 600 -23.19 0.13 -9.23
C LEU A 600 -22.98 1.31 -8.27
N SER A 601 -24.04 2.05 -7.93
CA SER A 601 -23.97 3.17 -6.98
C SER A 601 -23.55 2.72 -5.59
N PHE A 602 -24.00 1.55 -5.14
CA PHE A 602 -23.59 0.97 -3.86
C PHE A 602 -22.09 0.64 -3.85
N PHE A 603 -21.58 -0.01 -4.89
CA PHE A 603 -20.14 -0.32 -4.98
C PHE A 603 -19.29 0.93 -5.12
N GLN A 604 -19.76 1.95 -5.85
CA GLN A 604 -19.08 3.24 -5.95
C GLN A 604 -18.89 3.93 -4.60
N GLU A 605 -19.90 3.84 -3.74
CA GLU A 605 -19.89 4.47 -2.41
C GLU A 605 -19.09 3.66 -1.38
N ASN A 606 -19.16 2.33 -1.43
CA ASN A 606 -18.67 1.48 -0.36
C ASN A 606 -17.37 0.73 -0.67
N ILE A 607 -16.98 0.61 -1.94
CA ILE A 607 -15.74 -0.08 -2.36
C ILE A 607 -14.75 0.95 -2.91
N GLY A 608 -15.10 1.65 -3.98
CA GLY A 608 -14.19 2.61 -4.60
C GLY A 608 -14.76 3.19 -5.89
N LYS A 609 -14.00 4.06 -6.56
CA LYS A 609 -14.48 4.72 -7.77
C LYS A 609 -14.53 3.76 -8.96
N TYR A 610 -15.68 3.67 -9.64
CA TYR A 610 -15.80 2.96 -10.92
C TYR A 610 -14.86 3.58 -11.99
N PRO A 611 -14.06 2.77 -12.71
CA PRO A 611 -12.99 3.27 -13.59
C PRO A 611 -13.47 3.84 -14.94
N HIS A 612 -14.68 3.50 -15.39
CA HIS A 612 -15.19 3.83 -16.72
C HIS A 612 -16.29 4.90 -16.67
N ARG A 613 -16.61 5.50 -17.82
CA ARG A 613 -17.69 6.50 -17.94
C ARG A 613 -19.06 5.90 -18.18
N GLN A 614 -19.09 4.67 -18.70
CA GLN A 614 -20.31 3.94 -18.96
C GLN A 614 -20.17 2.47 -18.51
N LEU A 615 -21.31 1.84 -18.28
CA LEU A 615 -21.45 0.40 -18.10
C LEU A 615 -22.60 -0.06 -19.01
N ASP A 616 -22.32 -1.02 -19.87
CA ASP A 616 -23.33 -1.57 -20.78
C ASP A 616 -23.82 -2.94 -20.30
N ILE A 617 -25.12 -3.15 -20.37
CA ILE A 617 -25.79 -4.40 -20.00
C ILE A 617 -26.46 -4.94 -21.26
N ILE A 618 -26.12 -6.13 -21.68
CA ILE A 618 -26.74 -6.80 -22.83
C ILE A 618 -27.58 -7.96 -22.31
N LEU A 619 -28.89 -7.87 -22.51
CA LEU A 619 -29.82 -8.96 -22.24
C LEU A 619 -30.08 -9.70 -23.57
N ASP A 620 -29.47 -10.86 -23.74
CA ASP A 620 -29.72 -11.74 -24.90
C ASP A 620 -29.43 -13.20 -24.50
N ASN A 621 -29.62 -14.12 -25.45
CA ASN A 621 -29.23 -15.51 -25.29
C ASN A 621 -27.70 -15.64 -25.13
N GLY A 622 -27.26 -16.54 -24.25
CA GLY A 622 -25.84 -16.71 -23.90
C GLY A 622 -25.63 -16.86 -22.39
N PRO A 623 -24.38 -16.90 -21.91
CA PRO A 623 -24.08 -16.95 -20.49
C PRO A 623 -23.94 -15.55 -19.86
N PHE A 624 -23.83 -15.57 -18.53
CA PHE A 624 -23.54 -14.40 -17.72
C PHE A 624 -22.02 -14.15 -17.76
N MET A 625 -21.59 -12.95 -18.17
CA MET A 625 -20.16 -12.62 -18.36
C MET A 625 -19.87 -11.15 -18.03
N GLU A 626 -18.64 -10.91 -17.59
CA GLU A 626 -18.18 -9.72 -16.87
C GLU A 626 -17.14 -8.87 -17.61
N TYR A 627 -17.19 -8.77 -18.93
CA TYR A 627 -16.19 -8.01 -19.71
C TYR A 627 -15.98 -6.58 -19.18
N SER A 628 -14.78 -6.03 -19.39
CA SER A 628 -14.48 -4.67 -18.94
C SER A 628 -15.50 -3.68 -19.53
N GLY A 629 -16.28 -3.00 -18.69
CA GLY A 629 -17.31 -2.03 -19.09
C GLY A 629 -18.59 -2.61 -19.71
N VAL A 630 -18.69 -3.94 -19.89
CA VAL A 630 -19.86 -4.59 -20.52
C VAL A 630 -20.20 -5.89 -19.81
N VAL A 631 -21.45 -6.05 -19.40
CA VAL A 631 -21.95 -7.30 -18.81
C VAL A 631 -23.00 -7.93 -19.71
N THR A 632 -22.95 -9.25 -19.88
CA THR A 632 -24.00 -10.01 -20.59
C THR A 632 -24.81 -10.79 -19.58
N ILE A 633 -26.13 -10.83 -19.73
CA ILE A 633 -27.05 -11.50 -18.82
C ILE A 633 -28.10 -12.23 -19.65
N ASN A 634 -28.44 -13.47 -19.28
CA ASN A 634 -29.48 -14.23 -19.97
C ASN A 634 -30.87 -13.95 -19.36
N PRO A 635 -31.76 -13.21 -20.04
CA PRO A 635 -33.08 -12.90 -19.50
C PRO A 635 -34.05 -14.09 -19.57
N TYR A 636 -33.73 -15.14 -20.33
CA TYR A 636 -34.56 -16.33 -20.48
C TYR A 636 -34.34 -17.34 -19.34
N TYR A 637 -33.37 -17.10 -18.45
CA TYR A 637 -33.13 -17.95 -17.30
C TYR A 637 -34.33 -17.96 -16.33
N PRO A 638 -34.87 -19.13 -15.96
CA PRO A 638 -36.16 -19.22 -15.27
C PRO A 638 -36.09 -18.75 -13.81
N ASP A 639 -34.97 -18.96 -13.12
CA ASP A 639 -34.80 -18.55 -11.73
C ASP A 639 -34.57 -17.02 -11.65
N THR A 640 -35.64 -16.28 -11.35
CA THR A 640 -35.61 -14.82 -11.19
C THR A 640 -34.73 -14.37 -10.02
N TYR A 641 -34.61 -15.17 -8.96
CA TYR A 641 -33.72 -14.82 -7.85
C TYR A 641 -32.25 -14.91 -8.28
N PHE A 642 -31.88 -15.98 -8.98
CA PHE A 642 -30.55 -16.11 -9.57
C PHE A 642 -30.27 -15.02 -10.60
N TYR A 643 -31.23 -14.71 -11.50
CA TYR A 643 -31.10 -13.63 -12.49
C TYR A 643 -30.73 -12.29 -11.84
N ARG A 644 -31.44 -11.91 -10.77
CA ARG A 644 -31.15 -10.67 -10.02
C ARG A 644 -29.77 -10.71 -9.36
N ASN A 645 -29.39 -11.85 -8.78
CA ASN A 645 -28.10 -12.01 -8.16
C ASN A 645 -26.95 -11.92 -9.18
N ALA A 646 -27.12 -12.56 -10.35
CA ALA A 646 -26.16 -12.54 -11.44
C ALA A 646 -25.91 -11.11 -11.96
N ILE A 647 -26.96 -10.28 -12.14
CA ILE A 647 -26.77 -8.86 -12.51
C ILE A 647 -25.83 -8.15 -11.53
N VAL A 648 -26.05 -8.33 -10.22
CA VAL A 648 -25.19 -7.70 -9.20
C VAL A 648 -23.78 -8.29 -9.23
N HIS A 649 -23.64 -9.59 -9.48
CA HIS A 649 -22.36 -10.30 -9.58
C HIS A 649 -21.51 -9.81 -10.76
N GLU A 650 -22.09 -9.73 -11.96
CA GLU A 650 -21.36 -9.23 -13.14
C GLU A 650 -20.96 -7.75 -12.98
N ILE A 651 -21.77 -6.95 -12.26
CA ILE A 651 -21.43 -5.56 -11.94
C ILE A 651 -20.29 -5.50 -10.90
N ALA A 652 -20.29 -6.39 -9.91
CA ALA A 652 -19.22 -6.46 -8.91
C ALA A 652 -17.87 -6.85 -9.54
N HIS A 653 -17.88 -7.67 -10.59
CA HIS A 653 -16.68 -8.02 -11.33
C HIS A 653 -15.97 -6.83 -11.98
N GLN A 654 -16.68 -5.72 -12.22
CA GLN A 654 -16.02 -4.50 -12.71
C GLN A 654 -14.98 -3.95 -11.72
N TYR A 655 -15.06 -4.34 -10.44
CA TYR A 655 -14.05 -4.06 -9.42
C TYR A 655 -13.05 -5.22 -9.29
N PHE A 656 -13.56 -6.46 -9.11
CA PHE A 656 -12.76 -7.67 -8.90
C PHE A 656 -12.82 -8.56 -10.15
N TYR A 657 -11.72 -8.61 -10.89
CA TYR A 657 -11.58 -8.91 -12.33
C TYR A 657 -11.19 -7.64 -13.10
N GLY A 658 -12.10 -6.68 -13.22
CA GLY A 658 -11.95 -5.52 -14.11
C GLY A 658 -10.84 -4.54 -13.69
N VAL A 659 -10.65 -4.30 -12.39
CA VAL A 659 -9.64 -3.37 -11.85
C VAL A 659 -8.61 -4.07 -10.99
N VAL A 660 -9.04 -4.94 -10.09
CA VAL A 660 -8.15 -5.85 -9.37
C VAL A 660 -8.08 -7.14 -10.19
N ALA A 661 -6.93 -7.37 -10.82
CA ALA A 661 -6.74 -8.51 -11.71
C ALA A 661 -6.25 -9.75 -10.95
N ASN A 662 -6.33 -10.90 -11.62
CA ASN A 662 -5.88 -12.21 -11.17
C ASN A 662 -5.47 -13.04 -12.40
N ASP A 663 -4.65 -14.07 -12.17
CA ASP A 663 -4.52 -15.17 -13.12
C ASP A 663 -5.80 -16.02 -13.05
N GLN A 664 -6.71 -15.85 -14.00
CA GLN A 664 -8.04 -16.47 -13.95
C GLN A 664 -7.99 -17.99 -14.07
N TYR A 665 -6.88 -18.56 -14.54
CA TYR A 665 -6.73 -20.01 -14.62
C TYR A 665 -6.21 -20.60 -13.32
N ASN A 666 -5.21 -19.97 -12.70
CA ASN A 666 -4.55 -20.49 -11.50
C ASN A 666 -5.14 -19.95 -10.19
N GLU A 667 -5.77 -18.77 -10.23
CA GLU A 667 -6.24 -17.98 -9.08
C GLU A 667 -7.70 -17.53 -9.29
N ALA A 668 -8.53 -18.38 -9.90
CA ALA A 668 -9.94 -18.15 -10.21
C ALA A 668 -10.85 -17.89 -8.99
N TRP A 669 -10.35 -18.11 -7.77
CA TRP A 669 -11.13 -17.81 -6.57
C TRP A 669 -10.97 -16.34 -6.17
N VAL A 670 -9.91 -15.67 -6.62
CA VAL A 670 -9.61 -14.27 -6.28
C VAL A 670 -10.59 -13.32 -6.96
N ASP A 671 -10.97 -13.58 -8.21
CA ASP A 671 -12.10 -12.89 -8.84
C ASP A 671 -13.42 -13.43 -8.28
N GLU A 672 -13.78 -14.69 -8.53
CA GLU A 672 -15.13 -15.21 -8.30
C GLU A 672 -15.54 -15.21 -6.84
N GLY A 673 -14.62 -15.57 -5.94
CA GLY A 673 -14.88 -15.64 -4.51
C GLY A 673 -15.04 -14.27 -3.86
N ILE A 674 -14.22 -13.30 -4.26
CA ILE A 674 -14.30 -11.92 -3.76
C ILE A 674 -15.52 -11.22 -4.37
N THR A 675 -15.80 -11.45 -5.65
CA THR A 675 -17.03 -10.97 -6.31
C THR A 675 -18.27 -11.55 -5.64
N GLU A 676 -18.36 -12.86 -5.41
CA GLU A 676 -19.51 -13.48 -4.74
C GLU A 676 -19.70 -12.93 -3.31
N PHE A 677 -18.61 -12.63 -2.60
CA PHE A 677 -18.66 -11.94 -1.32
C PHE A 677 -19.21 -10.51 -1.46
N ALA A 678 -18.72 -9.72 -2.42
CA ALA A 678 -19.19 -8.36 -2.68
C ALA A 678 -20.68 -8.34 -3.09
N THR A 679 -21.11 -9.27 -3.95
CA THR A 679 -22.51 -9.51 -4.33
C THR A 679 -23.37 -9.79 -3.11
N SER A 680 -22.92 -10.70 -2.24
CA SER A 680 -23.62 -11.01 -0.98
C SER A 680 -23.70 -9.78 -0.06
N MET A 681 -22.64 -8.96 -0.01
CA MET A 681 -22.61 -7.73 0.78
C MET A 681 -23.55 -6.64 0.25
N TYR A 682 -23.78 -6.55 -1.06
CA TYR A 682 -24.83 -5.68 -1.61
C TYR A 682 -26.21 -6.04 -1.05
N PHE A 683 -26.55 -7.33 -1.03
CA PHE A 683 -27.84 -7.76 -0.47
C PHE A 683 -27.88 -7.63 1.06
N TYR A 684 -26.79 -7.93 1.75
CA TYR A 684 -26.74 -7.91 3.22
C TYR A 684 -26.69 -6.50 3.81
N ALA A 685 -25.84 -5.63 3.28
CA ALA A 685 -25.65 -4.26 3.74
C ALA A 685 -26.50 -3.25 2.97
N GLY A 686 -26.44 -3.29 1.62
CA GLY A 686 -27.14 -2.33 0.77
C GLY A 686 -28.66 -2.51 0.76
N LYS A 687 -29.15 -3.75 0.66
CA LYS A 687 -30.59 -4.07 0.67
C LYS A 687 -31.12 -4.54 2.02
N ASN A 688 -30.26 -4.56 3.04
CA ASN A 688 -30.59 -4.95 4.41
C ASN A 688 -31.33 -6.30 4.52
N GLN A 689 -31.02 -7.26 3.64
CA GLN A 689 -31.56 -8.61 3.74
C GLN A 689 -30.98 -9.34 4.94
N SER A 690 -31.64 -10.42 5.39
CA SER A 690 -31.05 -11.28 6.41
C SER A 690 -29.78 -11.96 5.86
N LYS A 691 -28.83 -12.31 6.75
CA LYS A 691 -27.61 -13.02 6.37
C LYS A 691 -27.89 -14.29 5.54
N GLY A 692 -28.89 -15.07 5.97
CA GLY A 692 -29.27 -16.31 5.28
C GLY A 692 -29.81 -16.07 3.85
N GLN A 693 -30.52 -14.98 3.62
CA GLN A 693 -30.99 -14.60 2.29
C GLN A 693 -29.84 -14.08 1.43
N ALA A 694 -29.04 -13.15 1.96
CA ALA A 694 -27.95 -12.51 1.23
C ALA A 694 -26.86 -13.50 0.79
N PHE A 695 -26.53 -14.48 1.64
CA PHE A 695 -25.55 -15.53 1.36
C PHE A 695 -26.21 -16.84 0.89
N SER A 696 -27.45 -16.81 0.39
CA SER A 696 -28.14 -18.06 0.03
C SER A 696 -27.52 -18.77 -1.18
N ILE A 697 -26.98 -18.05 -2.16
CA ILE A 697 -26.29 -18.61 -3.32
C ILE A 697 -24.98 -19.33 -2.92
N PRO A 698 -24.04 -18.71 -2.20
CA PRO A 698 -22.80 -19.39 -1.80
C PRO A 698 -23.08 -20.58 -0.87
N ASN A 699 -24.07 -20.48 0.04
CA ASN A 699 -24.50 -21.60 0.86
C ASN A 699 -25.07 -22.75 0.02
N ARG A 700 -25.97 -22.47 -0.93
CA ARG A 700 -26.55 -23.50 -1.82
C ARG A 700 -25.48 -24.21 -2.65
N ARG A 701 -24.45 -23.48 -3.12
CA ARG A 701 -23.30 -24.08 -3.81
C ARG A 701 -22.58 -25.09 -2.91
N MET A 702 -22.32 -24.73 -1.66
CA MET A 702 -21.64 -25.62 -0.70
C MET A 702 -22.53 -26.77 -0.22
N GLU A 703 -23.83 -26.56 -0.06
CA GLU A 703 -24.80 -27.62 0.26
C GLU A 703 -24.87 -28.68 -0.84
N ARG A 704 -24.84 -28.26 -2.12
CA ARG A 704 -24.79 -29.19 -3.27
C ARG A 704 -23.53 -30.05 -3.27
N ILE A 705 -22.40 -29.51 -2.83
CA ILE A 705 -21.15 -30.27 -2.66
C ILE A 705 -21.27 -31.24 -1.48
N ALA A 706 -21.85 -30.81 -0.36
CA ALA A 706 -21.99 -31.64 0.83
C ALA A 706 -22.97 -32.81 0.63
N THR A 707 -23.97 -32.63 -0.22
CA THR A 707 -25.02 -33.61 -0.52
C THR A 707 -24.81 -34.35 -1.84
N SER A 708 -23.67 -34.14 -2.52
CA SER A 708 -23.35 -34.82 -3.79
C SER A 708 -23.18 -36.33 -3.58
N ASP A 709 -23.72 -37.12 -4.51
CA ASP A 709 -23.47 -38.55 -4.59
C ASP A 709 -22.82 -38.90 -5.95
N PRO A 710 -21.58 -39.41 -5.98
CA PRO A 710 -20.70 -39.69 -4.85
C PRO A 710 -20.16 -38.41 -4.15
N PRO A 711 -19.69 -38.49 -2.88
CA PRO A 711 -19.14 -37.35 -2.16
C PRO A 711 -17.92 -36.74 -2.85
N ILE A 712 -17.97 -35.46 -3.20
CA ILE A 712 -16.88 -34.71 -3.85
C ILE A 712 -15.66 -34.51 -2.92
N GLY A 713 -15.89 -34.52 -1.60
CA GLY A 713 -14.86 -34.33 -0.57
C GLY A 713 -14.41 -32.87 -0.43
N ARG A 714 -13.26 -32.63 0.22
CA ARG A 714 -12.69 -31.28 0.38
C ARG A 714 -11.78 -30.90 -0.80
N GLN A 715 -11.65 -29.60 -1.05
CA GLN A 715 -10.71 -29.02 -2.00
C GLN A 715 -10.35 -27.59 -1.57
N TYR A 716 -9.10 -27.19 -1.86
CA TYR A 716 -8.70 -25.79 -1.77
C TYR A 716 -9.30 -24.95 -2.92
N SER A 717 -9.48 -23.66 -2.66
CA SER A 717 -10.03 -22.70 -3.62
C SER A 717 -9.00 -22.25 -4.65
N ASN A 718 -7.71 -22.22 -4.29
CA ASN A 718 -6.59 -21.84 -5.15
C ASN A 718 -5.97 -23.02 -5.90
N VAL A 719 -6.81 -23.83 -6.54
CA VAL A 719 -6.34 -24.84 -7.49
C VAL A 719 -6.60 -24.37 -8.91
N PRO A 720 -5.74 -24.74 -9.88
CA PRO A 720 -6.00 -24.42 -11.29
C PRO A 720 -7.35 -24.94 -11.76
N LEU A 721 -8.00 -24.23 -12.68
CA LEU A 721 -9.36 -24.53 -13.15
C LEU A 721 -9.52 -25.97 -13.65
N ASN A 722 -8.53 -26.55 -14.31
CA ASN A 722 -8.57 -27.94 -14.79
C ASN A 722 -8.55 -29.00 -13.65
N LYS A 723 -8.29 -28.59 -12.41
CA LYS A 723 -8.32 -29.44 -11.21
C LYS A 723 -9.52 -29.14 -10.30
N VAL A 724 -10.35 -28.16 -10.65
CA VAL A 724 -11.55 -27.81 -9.88
C VAL A 724 -12.58 -28.93 -10.02
N LYS A 725 -12.91 -29.58 -8.90
CA LYS A 725 -13.94 -30.61 -8.82
C LYS A 725 -15.36 -30.03 -8.89
N ASN A 726 -15.55 -28.83 -8.37
CA ASN A 726 -16.83 -28.13 -8.35
C ASN A 726 -16.64 -26.62 -8.16
N THR A 727 -17.40 -25.81 -8.89
CA THR A 727 -17.32 -24.34 -8.80
C THR A 727 -17.69 -23.80 -7.43
N GLY A 728 -18.42 -24.53 -6.58
CA GLY A 728 -18.66 -24.11 -5.20
C GLY A 728 -17.38 -23.87 -4.39
N PHE A 729 -16.27 -24.55 -4.70
CA PHE A 729 -14.98 -24.28 -4.07
C PHE A 729 -14.33 -22.98 -4.52
N VAL A 730 -14.71 -22.45 -5.69
CA VAL A 730 -14.14 -21.24 -6.29
C VAL A 730 -14.99 -20.01 -5.96
N TYR A 731 -16.32 -20.17 -5.85
CA TYR A 731 -17.28 -19.09 -5.57
C TYR A 731 -17.73 -19.10 -4.11
N GLY A 732 -18.36 -20.20 -3.67
CA GLY A 732 -19.09 -20.26 -2.41
C GLY A 732 -18.19 -20.36 -1.18
N GLN A 733 -17.22 -21.28 -1.20
CA GLN A 733 -16.27 -21.48 -0.11
C GLN A 733 -15.52 -20.19 0.27
N PRO A 734 -14.87 -19.45 -0.66
CA PRO A 734 -14.18 -18.21 -0.30
C PRO A 734 -15.11 -17.14 0.24
N ALA A 735 -16.30 -16.93 -0.35
CA ALA A 735 -17.25 -15.93 0.13
C ALA A 735 -17.70 -16.20 1.59
N LEU A 736 -17.93 -17.46 1.94
CA LEU A 736 -18.31 -17.86 3.30
C LEU A 736 -17.15 -17.78 4.28
N GLU A 737 -15.94 -18.17 3.89
CA GLU A 737 -14.75 -18.07 4.75
C GLU A 737 -14.30 -16.61 4.95
N LEU A 738 -14.49 -15.74 3.96
CA LEU A 738 -14.34 -14.29 4.11
C LEU A 738 -15.33 -13.72 5.12
N LEU A 739 -16.62 -14.04 4.99
CA LEU A 739 -17.65 -13.60 5.95
C LEU A 739 -17.29 -14.03 7.38
N LYS A 740 -16.96 -15.30 7.55
CA LYS A 740 -16.58 -15.87 8.84
C LYS A 740 -15.36 -15.20 9.44
N MET A 741 -14.34 -14.91 8.63
CA MET A 741 -13.16 -14.19 9.08
C MET A 741 -13.51 -12.79 9.58
N VAL A 742 -14.39 -12.07 8.89
CA VAL A 742 -14.88 -10.77 9.37
C VAL A 742 -15.65 -10.95 10.67
N GLU A 743 -16.58 -11.91 10.76
CA GLU A 743 -17.33 -12.20 11.99
C GLU A 743 -16.40 -12.52 13.19
N ASP A 744 -15.29 -13.21 12.96
CA ASP A 744 -14.30 -13.54 13.97
C ASP A 744 -13.45 -12.33 14.42
N LYS A 745 -13.29 -11.31 13.55
CA LYS A 745 -12.25 -10.26 13.70
C LYS A 745 -12.75 -8.82 13.60
N TYR A 746 -14.04 -8.58 13.36
CA TYR A 746 -14.56 -7.23 13.09
C TYR A 746 -14.26 -6.23 14.20
N ARG A 747 -14.27 -6.68 15.48
CA ARG A 747 -13.98 -5.86 16.67
C ARG A 747 -12.57 -5.24 16.70
N LEU A 748 -11.66 -5.69 15.84
CA LEU A 748 -10.35 -5.06 15.67
C LEU A 748 -10.40 -3.77 14.84
N LYS A 749 -11.51 -3.52 14.13
CA LYS A 749 -11.66 -2.46 13.12
C LYS A 749 -12.92 -1.61 13.32
N GLY A 750 -13.99 -2.17 13.86
CA GLY A 750 -15.25 -1.46 14.11
C GLY A 750 -16.24 -2.30 14.90
N ASP A 751 -17.47 -1.80 15.00
CA ASP A 751 -18.52 -2.38 15.85
C ASP A 751 -19.56 -3.21 15.07
N ASP A 752 -19.57 -3.13 13.75
CA ASP A 752 -20.53 -3.83 12.89
C ASP A 752 -19.84 -4.66 11.79
N VAL A 753 -20.35 -5.87 11.55
CA VAL A 753 -19.79 -6.82 10.59
C VAL A 753 -19.96 -6.31 9.15
N LYS A 754 -21.08 -5.66 8.83
CA LYS A 754 -21.36 -5.14 7.49
C LYS A 754 -20.38 -4.02 7.15
N ASP A 755 -20.21 -3.07 8.07
CA ASP A 755 -19.31 -1.93 7.88
C ASP A 755 -17.86 -2.41 7.71
N VAL A 756 -17.39 -3.33 8.56
CA VAL A 756 -16.02 -3.85 8.45
C VAL A 756 -15.82 -4.67 7.17
N SER A 757 -16.85 -5.40 6.72
CA SER A 757 -16.80 -6.15 5.44
C SER A 757 -16.63 -5.21 4.25
N LEU A 758 -17.37 -4.09 4.22
CA LEU A 758 -17.28 -3.09 3.17
C LEU A 758 -15.94 -2.33 3.23
N GLN A 759 -15.47 -1.96 4.43
CA GLN A 759 -14.15 -1.37 4.62
C GLN A 759 -13.02 -2.31 4.16
N PHE A 760 -13.17 -3.62 4.36
CA PHE A 760 -12.22 -4.62 3.87
C PHE A 760 -12.19 -4.64 2.34
N LEU A 761 -13.35 -4.72 1.68
CA LEU A 761 -13.43 -4.69 0.21
C LEU A 761 -12.87 -3.39 -0.36
N SER A 762 -13.18 -2.25 0.27
CA SER A 762 -12.64 -0.94 -0.12
C SER A 762 -11.13 -0.86 0.03
N SER A 763 -10.60 -1.30 1.18
CA SER A 763 -9.15 -1.31 1.42
C SER A 763 -8.42 -2.26 0.48
N TYR A 764 -9.04 -3.41 0.16
CA TYR A 764 -8.49 -4.39 -0.77
C TYR A 764 -8.44 -3.82 -2.20
N TYR A 765 -9.54 -3.21 -2.65
CA TYR A 765 -9.62 -2.52 -3.93
C TYR A 765 -8.57 -1.41 -4.03
N ASP A 766 -8.50 -0.52 -3.04
CA ASP A 766 -7.57 0.61 -3.05
C ASP A 766 -6.11 0.16 -3.09
N HIS A 767 -5.79 -0.95 -2.41
CA HIS A 767 -4.45 -1.51 -2.36
C HIS A 767 -4.03 -2.16 -3.68
N PHE A 768 -4.94 -2.86 -4.36
CA PHE A 768 -4.64 -3.68 -5.54
C PHE A 768 -5.17 -3.14 -6.87
N GLN A 769 -5.79 -1.95 -6.90
CA GLN A 769 -6.29 -1.38 -8.14
C GLN A 769 -5.21 -1.30 -9.24
N TYR A 770 -5.53 -1.86 -10.41
CA TYR A 770 -4.64 -2.03 -11.57
C TYR A 770 -3.39 -2.87 -11.30
N LYS A 771 -3.51 -3.82 -10.38
CA LYS A 771 -2.50 -4.83 -10.07
C LYS A 771 -3.14 -6.21 -10.20
N GLU A 772 -2.28 -7.19 -10.44
CA GLU A 772 -2.65 -8.60 -10.38
C GLU A 772 -2.42 -9.12 -8.95
N VAL A 773 -3.32 -9.96 -8.46
CA VAL A 773 -3.29 -10.54 -7.12
C VAL A 773 -3.30 -12.06 -7.24
N ASP A 774 -2.36 -12.69 -6.55
CA ASP A 774 -2.33 -14.14 -6.33
C ASP A 774 -2.73 -14.45 -4.88
N THR A 775 -2.82 -15.74 -4.55
CA THR A 775 -3.17 -16.18 -3.18
C THR A 775 -2.22 -15.60 -2.13
N GLN A 776 -0.92 -15.46 -2.43
CA GLN A 776 0.07 -14.98 -1.48
C GLN A 776 -0.10 -13.49 -1.18
N GLN A 777 -0.36 -12.68 -2.21
CA GLN A 777 -0.68 -11.26 -2.07
C GLN A 777 -1.97 -11.08 -1.26
N PHE A 778 -3.01 -11.86 -1.54
CA PHE A 778 -4.25 -11.84 -0.76
C PHE A 778 -4.00 -12.19 0.71
N ILE A 779 -3.28 -13.29 0.99
CA ILE A 779 -2.98 -13.73 2.36
C ILE A 779 -2.20 -12.64 3.08
N ARG A 780 -1.14 -12.09 2.46
CA ARG A 780 -0.34 -11.03 3.07
C ARG A 780 -1.17 -9.79 3.41
N PHE A 781 -2.02 -9.35 2.49
CA PHE A 781 -2.92 -8.22 2.73
C PHE A 781 -3.87 -8.52 3.89
N THR A 782 -4.55 -9.66 3.84
CA THR A 782 -5.61 -10.04 4.77
C THR A 782 -5.07 -10.32 6.18
N ARG A 783 -3.89 -10.96 6.29
CA ARG A 783 -3.18 -11.14 7.56
C ARG A 783 -2.90 -9.80 8.23
N ASN A 784 -2.42 -8.83 7.47
CA ASN A 784 -2.14 -7.49 7.97
C ASN A 784 -3.42 -6.72 8.31
N TYR A 785 -4.48 -6.92 7.53
CA TYR A 785 -5.75 -6.26 7.74
C TYR A 785 -6.45 -6.76 9.02
N PHE A 786 -6.57 -8.08 9.20
CA PHE A 786 -7.30 -8.69 10.33
C PHE A 786 -6.41 -9.21 11.47
N ALA A 787 -5.08 -9.00 11.40
CA ALA A 787 -4.11 -9.53 12.36
C ALA A 787 -4.27 -11.05 12.58
N VAL A 788 -4.46 -11.80 11.49
CA VAL A 788 -4.58 -13.27 11.50
C VAL A 788 -3.29 -13.95 11.03
N PRO A 789 -2.98 -15.16 11.53
CA PRO A 789 -1.86 -15.95 11.05
C PRO A 789 -2.09 -16.54 9.65
N THR A 790 -1.02 -16.99 8.97
CA THR A 790 -1.15 -17.72 7.70
C THR A 790 -1.94 -19.01 7.89
N GLY A 791 -1.72 -19.71 9.00
CA GLY A 791 -2.46 -20.94 9.33
C GLY A 791 -3.98 -20.81 9.37
N TYR A 792 -4.51 -19.58 9.46
CA TYR A 792 -5.95 -19.31 9.43
C TYR A 792 -6.59 -19.72 8.09
N PHE A 793 -5.83 -19.65 6.99
CA PHE A 793 -6.34 -19.91 5.64
C PHE A 793 -6.26 -21.40 5.22
N ASN A 794 -5.48 -22.21 5.93
CA ASN A 794 -5.15 -23.61 5.57
C ASN A 794 -6.37 -24.55 5.47
N LYS A 795 -7.55 -24.11 5.89
CA LYS A 795 -8.79 -24.87 5.75
C LYS A 795 -9.36 -24.83 4.34
N TRP A 796 -9.09 -23.76 3.59
CA TRP A 796 -9.73 -23.50 2.30
C TRP A 796 -8.78 -22.96 1.23
N LEU A 797 -7.57 -22.53 1.60
CA LEU A 797 -6.46 -22.23 0.69
C LEU A 797 -5.27 -23.15 0.96
N ASP A 798 -4.58 -23.56 -0.10
CA ASP A 798 -3.26 -24.14 -0.02
C ASP A 798 -2.23 -23.03 0.21
N THR A 799 -1.61 -23.04 1.41
CA THR A 799 -0.61 -22.06 1.81
C THR A 799 0.81 -22.64 1.81
N SER A 800 1.02 -23.81 1.19
CA SER A 800 2.32 -24.50 1.19
C SER A 800 3.33 -23.90 0.22
N HIS A 801 2.89 -23.01 -0.67
CA HIS A 801 3.67 -22.42 -1.75
C HIS A 801 4.37 -21.11 -1.40
#